data_AF-A0A1E5XIF7-F1
#
_entry.id   AF-A0A1E5XIF7-F1
#
_cell.length_a   1.000
_cell.length_b   1.000
_cell.length_c   1.000
_cell.angle_alpha   90.00
_cell.angle_beta   90.00
_cell.angle_gamma   90.00
#
_symmetry.space_group_name_H-M   'P 1'
#
loop_
_entity.id
_entity.type
_entity.pdbx_description
1 polymer ?
#
loop_
_entity_poly.entity_id
_entity_poly.type
_entity_poly.pdbx_seq_one_letter_code
_entity_poly.pdbx_strand_id
1 'polypeptide(L)'
;MDAANEGGAGKCPVPHGSAGRSNRDWWPNQLDLSVLHQHTALSNPMGSAFDYAQAFKTLDLTALKADLTALMTDSQDWWPADFGHYGPLFIRMAWHSAGTYRTADGRGGGGGGQQRFAPLNSWPDNVNLDKARRLLWPIKQKYGSAISWADLMILTGNVALESMGFKTFGFGGGRADTWEPELDIYWGKEGEWLSDEERYGGERDLESPLGAVQMGLIYVNPEGPAGNPDPLASARDIRDTFARMAMNDEETVALIAGGHTFGKTHGAGDAKLVGVEPEAAGIEEQGLGWVNAFGTGKGGDAIGSGLEVTWTSTPTKWSNNFFWNLFGYEWELTKSPAGAHQWTPKHGMGAHSVPDAHDKEKRHAPSMLTSDLALRIDPAYEKISRRFFENPDQFADAFARAWFKLTHRDMGPRVRYLGPEVPAEELIWQDPIPAVTHELLNDADIAALKAKILATGLTVSELVSTAWASASTYRGSDMRGGANGARIRLAPQKDWAVNQPEQLGKVLGHLEAIQAEFGKPVSLADLIVLAGSVGIEKAAKDAGLELVVPFTPGRADATVEQTDAASFAPLEPTADGFRNYWSGRQRLSPEENLVDRAQLLGLTAPEMTVLVGGLRALKAGQPQHGVLTNRPETLSNDFFVNLLDMGTKWRPASEDHSVYQGVDRVTGEPKWTATRVDLIFGSHSQLRALAEVYGQSDASEKFARDFVAAWVKVMNADRFDLA
;
A
#
# COMPACT_ATOMS: atom_id res chain seq x y z
N MET A 1 10.94 2.30 47.17
CA MET A 1 11.98 3.34 47.20
C MET A 1 11.96 3.98 45.84
N ASP A 2 11.61 5.26 45.84
CA ASP A 2 11.45 6.10 44.67
C ASP A 2 12.76 6.28 43.91
N ALA A 3 12.66 6.39 42.58
CA ALA A 3 13.40 7.36 41.80
C ALA A 3 12.64 7.62 40.50
N ALA A 4 12.42 8.91 40.25
CA ALA A 4 11.62 9.48 39.20
C ALA A 4 12.14 9.18 37.79
N ASN A 5 11.23 9.12 36.83
CA ASN A 5 11.55 9.41 35.44
C ASN A 5 10.50 10.39 34.91
N GLU A 6 10.86 11.67 34.88
CA GLU A 6 10.15 12.70 34.14
C GLU A 6 10.61 12.62 32.68
N GLY A 7 9.78 12.00 31.84
CA GLY A 7 9.84 12.13 30.38
C GLY A 7 8.53 12.75 29.92
N GLY A 8 8.54 14.05 29.68
CA GLY A 8 7.40 14.78 29.12
C GLY A 8 7.34 14.59 27.62
N ALA A 9 6.41 13.76 27.15
CA ALA A 9 5.93 13.76 25.78
C ALA A 9 4.39 13.87 25.83
N GLY A 10 3.84 14.83 25.09
CA GLY A 10 2.42 14.98 24.74
C GLY A 10 1.39 14.71 25.84
N LYS A 11 1.30 15.56 26.88
CA LYS A 11 0.13 15.52 27.78
C LYS A 11 -0.97 16.44 27.24
N CYS A 12 -2.09 15.84 26.85
CA CYS A 12 -3.37 16.49 26.61
C CYS A 12 -3.72 17.43 27.80
N PRO A 13 -4.08 18.71 27.57
CA PRO A 13 -4.22 19.72 28.63
C PRO A 13 -5.51 19.58 29.47
N VAL A 14 -6.33 18.54 29.25
CA VAL A 14 -7.52 18.25 30.04
C VAL A 14 -7.31 16.94 30.83
N PRO A 15 -7.57 16.91 32.15
CA PRO A 15 -7.42 15.69 32.95
C PRO A 15 -8.56 14.72 32.62
N HIS A 16 -8.41 13.98 31.53
CA HIS A 16 -9.14 12.73 31.36
C HIS A 16 -8.58 11.76 32.42
N GLY A 17 -9.45 11.14 33.23
CA GLY A 17 -9.02 10.06 34.11
C GLY A 17 -8.18 9.08 33.28
N SER A 18 -6.98 8.74 33.75
CA SER A 18 -6.00 7.99 32.95
C SER A 18 -6.70 6.80 32.28
N ALA A 19 -6.70 6.77 30.94
CA ALA A 19 -7.09 5.56 30.22
C ALA A 19 -6.36 4.38 30.88
N GLY A 20 -7.10 3.32 31.22
CA GLY A 20 -6.50 2.16 31.88
C GLY A 20 -5.35 1.62 31.04
N ARG A 21 -4.24 1.23 31.67
CA ARG A 21 -3.10 0.64 30.95
C ARG A 21 -3.53 -0.61 30.18
N SER A 22 -3.14 -0.69 28.91
CA SER A 22 -3.30 -1.84 28.03
C SER A 22 -2.16 -2.85 28.21
N ASN A 23 -2.27 -4.04 27.60
CA ASN A 23 -1.18 -5.03 27.62
C ASN A 23 0.10 -4.48 26.99
N ARG A 24 0.00 -3.65 25.94
CA ARG A 24 1.15 -3.10 25.22
C ARG A 24 1.91 -2.08 26.07
N ASP A 25 1.26 -1.42 27.03
CA ASP A 25 1.93 -0.55 28.01
C ASP A 25 2.83 -1.33 28.98
N TRP A 26 2.50 -2.61 29.24
CA TRP A 26 3.28 -3.50 30.10
C TRP A 26 4.33 -4.29 29.31
N TRP A 27 3.99 -4.71 28.09
CA TRP A 27 4.83 -5.52 27.21
C TRP A 27 4.93 -4.88 25.82
N PRO A 28 5.70 -3.78 25.67
CA PRO A 28 5.74 -3.00 24.43
C PRO A 28 6.34 -3.75 23.24
N ASN A 29 7.12 -4.81 23.50
CA ASN A 29 7.74 -5.66 22.49
C ASN A 29 6.98 -6.98 22.27
N GLN A 30 5.74 -7.10 22.78
CA GLN A 30 4.90 -8.25 22.49
C GLN A 30 4.41 -8.19 21.04
N LEU A 31 4.45 -9.32 20.33
CA LEU A 31 3.93 -9.47 18.97
C LEU A 31 2.47 -9.01 18.88
N ASP A 32 2.16 -8.16 17.91
CA ASP A 32 0.82 -7.60 17.72
C ASP A 32 0.01 -8.39 16.67
N LEU A 33 -1.01 -9.12 17.11
CA LEU A 33 -1.91 -9.86 16.22
C LEU A 33 -3.15 -9.05 15.80
N SER A 34 -3.34 -7.83 16.31
CA SER A 34 -4.54 -7.04 16.01
C SER A 34 -4.65 -6.69 14.51
N VAL A 35 -3.51 -6.55 13.83
CA VAL A 35 -3.42 -6.33 12.37
C VAL A 35 -4.01 -7.49 11.56
N LEU A 36 -4.12 -8.71 12.12
CA LEU A 36 -4.74 -9.88 11.49
C LEU A 36 -6.25 -10.00 11.79
N HIS A 37 -6.82 -9.02 12.50
CA HIS A 37 -8.22 -8.97 12.90
C HIS A 37 -8.93 -7.70 12.41
N GLN A 38 -8.30 -6.96 11.49
CA GLN A 38 -8.91 -5.79 10.85
C GLN A 38 -9.83 -6.19 9.69
N HIS A 39 -10.69 -5.25 9.28
CA HIS A 39 -11.55 -5.35 8.11
C HIS A 39 -12.49 -6.57 8.15
N THR A 40 -12.91 -6.94 9.35
CA THR A 40 -13.84 -8.05 9.56
C THR A 40 -15.26 -7.64 9.20
N ALA A 41 -16.14 -8.64 9.00
CA ALA A 41 -17.57 -8.40 8.83
C ALA A 41 -18.22 -7.72 10.06
N LEU A 42 -17.55 -7.71 11.23
CA LEU A 42 -18.06 -7.06 12.45
C LEU A 42 -17.94 -5.53 12.40
N SER A 43 -16.89 -5.00 11.77
CA SER A 43 -16.68 -3.55 11.62
C SER A 43 -17.34 -2.97 10.36
N ASN A 44 -17.77 -3.81 9.42
CA ASN A 44 -18.33 -3.39 8.15
C ASN A 44 -19.88 -3.21 8.21
N PRO A 45 -20.41 -1.97 8.07
CA PRO A 45 -21.84 -1.69 8.13
C PRO A 45 -22.62 -2.12 6.88
N MET A 46 -21.95 -2.50 5.78
CA MET A 46 -22.61 -2.85 4.51
C MET A 46 -23.20 -4.27 4.51
N GLY A 47 -22.76 -5.12 5.43
CA GLY A 47 -23.11 -6.53 5.51
C GLY A 47 -22.30 -7.40 4.53
N SER A 48 -22.18 -8.69 4.86
CA SER A 48 -21.33 -9.65 4.13
C SER A 48 -21.80 -9.98 2.71
N ALA A 49 -23.02 -9.62 2.34
CA ALA A 49 -23.60 -9.86 1.01
C ALA A 49 -23.44 -8.65 0.06
N PHE A 50 -22.91 -7.52 0.53
CA PHE A 50 -22.72 -6.34 -0.30
C PHE A 50 -21.55 -6.53 -1.26
N ASP A 51 -21.82 -6.32 -2.55
CA ASP A 51 -20.84 -6.31 -3.62
C ASP A 51 -20.71 -4.90 -4.20
N TYR A 52 -19.57 -4.27 -3.94
CA TYR A 52 -19.32 -2.91 -4.40
C TYR A 52 -19.21 -2.82 -5.92
N ALA A 53 -18.65 -3.82 -6.59
CA ALA A 53 -18.51 -3.79 -8.04
C ALA A 53 -19.88 -3.82 -8.72
N GLN A 54 -20.84 -4.59 -8.20
CA GLN A 54 -22.21 -4.58 -8.68
C GLN A 54 -22.92 -3.26 -8.37
N ALA A 55 -22.74 -2.71 -7.15
CA ALA A 55 -23.31 -1.41 -6.80
C ALA A 55 -22.80 -0.29 -7.72
N PHE A 56 -21.50 -0.24 -7.98
CA PHE A 56 -20.87 0.74 -8.87
C PHE A 56 -21.36 0.64 -10.31
N LYS A 57 -21.61 -0.57 -10.83
CA LYS A 57 -22.17 -0.76 -12.19
C LYS A 57 -23.56 -0.13 -12.38
N THR A 58 -24.29 0.14 -11.29
CA THR A 58 -25.60 0.82 -11.33
C THR A 58 -25.49 2.35 -11.29
N LEU A 59 -24.30 2.89 -11.03
CA LEU A 59 -24.06 4.32 -10.90
C LEU A 59 -24.19 5.06 -12.23
N ASP A 60 -24.98 6.13 -12.25
CA ASP A 60 -24.92 7.12 -13.34
C ASP A 60 -23.68 7.99 -13.18
N LEU A 61 -22.56 7.53 -13.74
CA LEU A 61 -21.28 8.23 -13.65
C LEU A 61 -21.34 9.60 -14.33
N THR A 62 -22.12 9.76 -15.40
CA THR A 62 -22.28 11.04 -16.09
C THR A 62 -22.99 12.07 -15.20
N ALA A 63 -24.08 11.68 -14.54
CA ALA A 63 -24.77 12.54 -13.57
C ALA A 63 -23.88 12.89 -12.37
N LEU A 64 -23.11 11.92 -11.85
CA LEU A 64 -22.16 12.17 -10.77
C LEU A 64 -21.09 13.19 -11.17
N LYS A 65 -20.45 13.03 -12.34
CA LYS A 65 -19.45 13.98 -12.84
C LYS A 65 -20.06 15.37 -13.10
N ALA A 66 -21.31 15.45 -13.53
CA ALA A 66 -22.02 16.72 -13.70
C ALA A 66 -22.25 17.43 -12.36
N ASP A 67 -22.69 16.72 -11.32
CA ASP A 67 -22.85 17.30 -9.99
C ASP A 67 -21.51 17.75 -9.38
N LEU A 68 -20.46 16.94 -9.56
CA LEU A 68 -19.10 17.30 -9.13
C LEU A 68 -18.62 18.56 -9.85
N THR A 69 -18.87 18.68 -11.16
CA THR A 69 -18.53 19.88 -11.94
C THR A 69 -19.28 21.10 -11.44
N ALA A 70 -20.56 20.98 -11.10
CA ALA A 70 -21.34 22.07 -10.52
C ALA A 70 -20.78 22.49 -9.15
N LEU A 71 -20.47 21.53 -8.28
CA LEU A 71 -19.88 21.76 -6.96
C LEU A 71 -18.57 22.54 -7.03
N MET A 72 -17.78 22.37 -8.10
CA MET A 72 -16.51 23.11 -8.26
C MET A 72 -16.68 24.62 -8.11
N THR A 73 -17.82 25.18 -8.48
CA THR A 73 -18.08 26.64 -8.43
C THR A 73 -19.19 27.04 -7.47
N ASP A 74 -19.74 26.09 -6.71
CA ASP A 74 -20.78 26.32 -5.70
C ASP A 74 -20.14 26.61 -4.33
N SER A 75 -19.56 27.81 -4.22
CA SER A 75 -18.81 28.25 -3.03
C SER A 75 -19.70 28.25 -1.78
N GLN A 76 -19.23 27.58 -0.73
CA GLN A 76 -19.89 27.52 0.56
C GLN A 76 -19.30 28.56 1.54
N ASP A 77 -20.15 29.29 2.24
CA ASP A 77 -19.73 30.37 3.14
C ASP A 77 -18.82 29.88 4.28
N TRP A 78 -18.97 28.64 4.73
CA TRP A 78 -18.15 28.06 5.79
C TRP A 78 -16.73 27.72 5.34
N TRP A 79 -16.48 27.62 4.03
CA TRP A 79 -15.15 27.48 3.45
C TRP A 79 -15.09 28.05 2.02
N PRO A 80 -15.01 29.37 1.82
CA PRO A 80 -15.14 30.00 0.50
C PRO A 80 -14.12 29.49 -0.51
N ALA A 81 -14.54 29.28 -1.76
CA ALA A 81 -13.67 28.79 -2.83
C ALA A 81 -12.68 29.87 -3.28
N ASP A 82 -11.39 29.55 -3.27
CA ASP A 82 -10.37 30.41 -3.88
C ASP A 82 -10.68 30.63 -5.36
N PHE A 83 -10.60 31.88 -5.82
CA PHE A 83 -10.90 32.26 -7.22
C PHE A 83 -12.32 31.87 -7.68
N GLY A 84 -13.22 31.55 -6.74
CA GLY A 84 -14.55 31.02 -7.01
C GLY A 84 -14.55 29.57 -7.55
N HIS A 85 -13.48 28.79 -7.33
CA HIS A 85 -13.38 27.43 -7.83
C HIS A 85 -12.63 26.48 -6.88
N TYR A 86 -13.27 25.41 -6.40
CA TYR A 86 -12.67 24.40 -5.50
C TYR A 86 -11.75 23.39 -6.19
N GLY A 87 -11.74 23.35 -7.53
CA GLY A 87 -10.94 22.40 -8.31
C GLY A 87 -9.51 22.18 -7.78
N PRO A 88 -8.70 23.21 -7.54
CA PRO A 88 -7.35 23.03 -7.02
C PRO A 88 -7.29 22.36 -5.64
N LEU A 89 -8.22 22.67 -4.73
CA LEU A 89 -8.33 22.02 -3.42
C LEU A 89 -8.65 20.52 -3.58
N PHE A 90 -9.52 20.17 -4.53
CA PHE A 90 -9.86 18.77 -4.80
C PHE A 90 -8.75 18.00 -5.51
N ILE A 91 -7.97 18.65 -6.38
CA ILE A 91 -6.74 18.05 -6.94
C ILE A 91 -5.78 17.70 -5.81
N ARG A 92 -5.53 18.64 -4.88
CA ARG A 92 -4.71 18.36 -3.69
C ARG A 92 -5.28 17.21 -2.87
N MET A 93 -6.60 17.18 -2.63
CA MET A 93 -7.22 16.08 -1.89
C MET A 93 -6.98 14.71 -2.54
N ALA A 94 -7.18 14.59 -3.86
CA ALA A 94 -6.94 13.36 -4.60
C ALA A 94 -5.45 12.99 -4.63
N TRP A 95 -4.56 13.97 -4.85
CA TRP A 95 -3.10 13.82 -4.76
C TRP A 95 -2.68 13.26 -3.40
N HIS A 96 -3.13 13.87 -2.30
CA HIS A 96 -2.79 13.43 -0.94
C HIS A 96 -3.44 12.08 -0.57
N SER A 97 -4.59 11.76 -1.15
CA SER A 97 -5.22 10.45 -0.94
C SER A 97 -4.38 9.36 -1.57
N ALA A 98 -3.94 9.55 -2.83
CA ALA A 98 -3.12 8.58 -3.53
C ALA A 98 -1.63 8.62 -3.11
N GLY A 99 -1.18 9.76 -2.61
CA GLY A 99 0.22 10.12 -2.42
C GLY A 99 0.93 9.47 -1.24
N THR A 100 0.25 8.65 -0.42
CA THR A 100 0.89 7.98 0.73
C THR A 100 1.48 6.60 0.38
N TYR A 101 1.25 6.13 -0.85
CA TYR A 101 1.67 4.80 -1.33
C TYR A 101 3.19 4.61 -1.30
N ARG A 102 3.67 3.44 -0.87
CA ARG A 102 5.09 3.03 -1.03
C ARG A 102 5.21 1.73 -1.80
N THR A 103 6.16 1.67 -2.73
CA THR A 103 6.41 0.47 -3.54
C THR A 103 6.96 -0.70 -2.73
N ALA A 104 7.68 -0.41 -1.64
CA ALA A 104 8.38 -1.40 -0.82
C ALA A 104 7.41 -2.42 -0.18
N ASP A 105 6.28 -1.98 0.36
CA ASP A 105 5.26 -2.82 0.99
C ASP A 105 3.86 -2.69 0.35
N GLY A 106 3.70 -1.80 -0.63
CA GLY A 106 2.43 -1.55 -1.32
C GLY A 106 1.40 -0.80 -0.47
N ARG A 107 1.74 -0.42 0.77
CA ARG A 107 0.82 0.23 1.72
C ARG A 107 0.69 1.72 1.45
N GLY A 108 -0.36 2.32 2.01
CA GLY A 108 -0.81 3.67 1.67
C GLY A 108 -1.53 3.68 0.32
N GLY A 109 -1.74 4.87 -0.24
CA GLY A 109 -2.52 5.03 -1.46
C GLY A 109 -4.01 5.34 -1.21
N GLY A 110 -4.75 5.46 -2.32
CA GLY A 110 -6.16 5.85 -2.33
C GLY A 110 -7.14 4.70 -2.24
N GLY A 111 -6.67 3.44 -2.27
CA GLY A 111 -7.45 2.23 -2.46
C GLY A 111 -8.51 1.95 -1.39
N GLY A 112 -8.27 2.35 -0.13
CA GLY A 112 -9.23 2.18 0.97
C GLY A 112 -9.96 3.46 1.38
N GLY A 113 -9.60 4.62 0.80
CA GLY A 113 -10.13 5.91 1.23
C GLY A 113 -9.67 6.33 2.63
N GLN A 114 -8.51 5.85 3.09
CA GLN A 114 -7.99 6.02 4.46
C GLN A 114 -7.73 7.48 4.87
N GLN A 115 -7.70 8.45 3.95
CA GLN A 115 -7.57 9.87 4.28
C GLN A 115 -8.71 10.38 5.19
N ARG A 116 -9.83 9.65 5.31
CA ARG A 116 -10.93 9.99 6.23
C ARG A 116 -10.77 9.44 7.65
N PHE A 117 -9.72 8.66 7.91
CA PHE A 117 -9.42 8.06 9.20
C PHE A 117 -8.07 8.52 9.75
N ALA A 118 -7.87 8.35 11.06
CA ALA A 118 -6.58 8.53 11.70
C ALA A 118 -5.55 7.53 11.13
N PRO A 119 -4.25 7.88 11.09
CA PRO A 119 -3.71 9.21 11.40
C PRO A 119 -3.82 10.20 10.23
N LEU A 120 -4.14 9.73 9.02
CA LEU A 120 -4.07 10.53 7.79
C LEU A 120 -5.03 11.72 7.80
N ASN A 121 -6.21 11.59 8.41
CA ASN A 121 -7.17 12.70 8.52
C ASN A 121 -6.62 13.91 9.31
N SER A 122 -5.52 13.73 10.05
CA SER A 122 -4.95 14.67 11.00
C SER A 122 -3.45 14.94 10.79
N TRP A 123 -2.84 14.36 9.76
CA TRP A 123 -1.49 14.72 9.36
C TRP A 123 -1.39 16.22 9.05
N PRO A 124 -0.30 16.90 9.45
CA PRO A 124 -0.10 18.31 9.14
C PRO A 124 -0.19 18.62 7.64
N ASP A 125 0.34 17.74 6.78
CA ASP A 125 0.27 17.95 5.33
C ASP A 125 -1.13 17.74 4.76
N ASN A 126 -2.07 17.17 5.52
CA ASN A 126 -3.47 17.05 5.17
C ASN A 126 -4.35 18.17 5.77
N VAL A 127 -3.72 19.22 6.30
CA VAL A 127 -4.40 20.42 6.81
C VAL A 127 -5.47 20.93 5.84
N ASN A 128 -6.66 21.20 6.36
CA ASN A 128 -7.85 21.64 5.65
C ASN A 128 -8.45 20.67 4.60
N LEU A 129 -7.90 19.46 4.42
CA LEU A 129 -8.54 18.44 3.57
C LEU A 129 -9.78 17.81 4.22
N ASP A 130 -9.95 17.98 5.53
CA ASP A 130 -11.23 17.74 6.22
C ASP A 130 -12.36 18.61 5.63
N LYS A 131 -12.06 19.87 5.28
CA LYS A 131 -13.01 20.77 4.59
C LYS A 131 -13.32 20.27 3.17
N ALA A 132 -12.29 19.83 2.43
CA ALA A 132 -12.45 19.25 1.09
C ALA A 132 -13.37 18.02 1.10
N ARG A 133 -13.12 17.06 1.99
CA ARG A 133 -13.98 15.88 2.14
C ARG A 133 -15.40 16.25 2.56
N ARG A 134 -15.55 17.26 3.44
CA ARG A 134 -16.88 17.74 3.88
C ARG A 134 -17.69 18.37 2.75
N LEU A 135 -17.06 19.08 1.81
CA LEU A 135 -17.73 19.63 0.61
C LEU A 135 -18.34 18.52 -0.27
N LEU A 136 -17.76 17.31 -0.25
CA LEU A 136 -18.22 16.17 -1.04
C LEU A 136 -19.32 15.34 -0.37
N TRP A 137 -19.60 15.59 0.92
CA TRP A 137 -20.60 14.81 1.65
C TRP A 137 -21.99 14.84 0.97
N PRO A 138 -22.54 15.98 0.50
CA PRO A 138 -23.82 15.99 -0.19
C PRO A 138 -23.85 15.10 -1.44
N ILE A 139 -22.73 14.98 -2.16
CA ILE A 139 -22.57 14.09 -3.31
C ILE A 139 -22.57 12.63 -2.86
N LYS A 140 -21.74 12.29 -1.87
CA LYS A 140 -21.71 10.93 -1.30
C LYS A 140 -23.10 10.51 -0.77
N GLN A 141 -23.80 11.44 -0.11
CA GLN A 141 -25.14 11.23 0.41
C GLN A 141 -26.15 10.94 -0.73
N LYS A 142 -26.08 11.71 -1.83
CA LYS A 142 -26.97 11.54 -2.99
C LYS A 142 -26.80 10.18 -3.68
N TYR A 143 -25.56 9.74 -3.88
CA TYR A 143 -25.25 8.51 -4.62
C TYR A 143 -25.08 7.26 -3.74
N GLY A 144 -25.04 7.43 -2.42
CA GLY A 144 -25.07 6.34 -1.46
C GLY A 144 -23.99 5.29 -1.70
N SER A 145 -24.37 4.02 -1.65
CA SER A 145 -23.47 2.86 -1.75
C SER A 145 -22.92 2.59 -3.16
N ALA A 146 -23.47 3.25 -4.19
CA ALA A 146 -23.03 3.06 -5.57
C ALA A 146 -21.69 3.75 -5.88
N ILE A 147 -21.21 4.62 -4.99
CA ILE A 147 -19.88 5.23 -5.05
C ILE A 147 -19.26 5.22 -3.66
N SER A 148 -18.06 4.66 -3.51
CA SER A 148 -17.28 4.68 -2.27
C SER A 148 -16.65 6.05 -2.04
N TRP A 149 -16.24 6.36 -0.81
CA TRP A 149 -15.40 7.54 -0.55
C TRP A 149 -14.05 7.43 -1.25
N ALA A 150 -13.46 6.23 -1.30
CA ALA A 150 -12.21 5.97 -2.00
C ALA A 150 -12.28 6.38 -3.49
N ASP A 151 -13.30 5.92 -4.22
CA ASP A 151 -13.49 6.31 -5.62
C ASP A 151 -13.91 7.78 -5.76
N LEU A 152 -14.78 8.29 -4.87
CA LEU A 152 -15.27 9.67 -4.95
C LEU A 152 -14.14 10.69 -4.80
N MET A 153 -13.20 10.48 -3.87
CA MET A 153 -12.09 11.41 -3.67
C MET A 153 -11.20 11.51 -4.92
N ILE A 154 -10.90 10.37 -5.55
CA ILE A 154 -10.09 10.32 -6.77
C ILE A 154 -10.85 10.92 -7.96
N LEU A 155 -12.11 10.50 -8.17
CA LEU A 155 -12.95 11.00 -9.26
C LEU A 155 -13.12 12.52 -9.19
N THR A 156 -13.25 13.07 -7.98
CA THR A 156 -13.36 14.52 -7.79
C THR A 156 -12.11 15.24 -8.28
N GLY A 157 -10.91 14.71 -8.03
CA GLY A 157 -9.66 15.25 -8.57
C GLY A 157 -9.61 15.22 -10.10
N ASN A 158 -10.06 14.11 -10.71
CA ASN A 158 -10.17 14.01 -12.17
C ASN A 158 -11.16 15.04 -12.75
N VAL A 159 -12.37 15.15 -12.19
CA VAL A 159 -13.38 16.11 -12.64
C VAL A 159 -12.90 17.55 -12.44
N ALA A 160 -12.15 17.83 -11.36
CA ALA A 160 -11.53 19.13 -11.14
C ALA A 160 -10.56 19.48 -12.28
N LEU A 161 -9.66 18.56 -12.66
CA LEU A 161 -8.75 18.73 -13.80
C LEU A 161 -9.53 18.99 -15.10
N GLU A 162 -10.54 18.17 -15.39
CA GLU A 162 -11.38 18.28 -16.58
C GLU A 162 -12.11 19.64 -16.64
N SER A 163 -12.73 20.06 -15.54
CA SER A 163 -13.47 21.34 -15.44
C SER A 163 -12.58 22.56 -15.66
N MET A 164 -11.28 22.45 -15.35
CA MET A 164 -10.28 23.51 -15.54
C MET A 164 -9.53 23.38 -16.88
N GLY A 165 -9.98 22.50 -17.78
CA GLY A 165 -9.49 22.42 -19.16
C GLY A 165 -8.33 21.45 -19.39
N PHE A 166 -8.04 20.55 -18.44
CA PHE A 166 -7.07 19.46 -18.64
C PHE A 166 -7.78 18.16 -18.98
N LYS A 167 -7.37 17.49 -20.08
CA LYS A 167 -7.91 16.18 -20.44
C LYS A 167 -7.13 15.08 -19.74
N THR A 168 -7.76 14.40 -18.77
CA THR A 168 -7.15 13.24 -18.10
C THR A 168 -7.05 12.03 -19.03
N PHE A 169 -6.19 11.08 -18.69
CA PHE A 169 -6.02 9.82 -19.45
C PHE A 169 -7.26 8.92 -19.36
N GLY A 170 -7.98 8.96 -18.23
CA GLY A 170 -9.23 8.24 -17.96
C GLY A 170 -9.44 8.03 -16.47
N PHE A 171 -10.42 7.19 -16.11
CA PHE A 171 -10.76 6.85 -14.73
C PHE A 171 -11.32 5.42 -14.63
N GLY A 172 -10.87 4.67 -13.62
CA GLY A 172 -11.46 3.41 -13.20
C GLY A 172 -11.91 3.46 -11.73
N GLY A 173 -13.18 3.15 -11.49
CA GLY A 173 -13.70 2.87 -10.15
C GLY A 173 -13.43 1.42 -9.73
N GLY A 174 -13.85 1.04 -8.52
CA GLY A 174 -13.68 -0.31 -7.98
C GLY A 174 -13.00 -0.37 -6.61
N ARG A 175 -12.70 0.78 -5.99
CA ARG A 175 -12.15 0.87 -4.64
C ARG A 175 -13.27 0.72 -3.61
N ALA A 176 -13.35 -0.40 -2.92
CA ALA A 176 -14.30 -0.55 -1.82
C ALA A 176 -13.85 0.25 -0.59
N ASP A 177 -14.80 0.87 0.11
CA ASP A 177 -14.51 1.58 1.36
C ASP A 177 -14.06 0.62 2.48
N THR A 178 -13.06 1.02 3.27
CA THR A 178 -12.71 0.39 4.56
C THR A 178 -13.48 1.04 5.71
N TRP A 179 -13.45 0.48 6.92
CA TRP A 179 -14.30 0.97 8.04
C TRP A 179 -13.55 1.27 9.33
N GLU A 180 -12.22 1.15 9.28
CA GLU A 180 -11.32 1.40 10.39
C GLU A 180 -9.94 1.81 9.85
N PRO A 181 -9.13 2.53 10.65
CA PRO A 181 -7.74 2.82 10.34
C PRO A 181 -6.94 1.56 10.00
N GLU A 182 -6.06 1.62 9.02
CA GLU A 182 -5.03 0.58 8.80
C GLU A 182 -3.94 0.71 9.88
N LEU A 183 -3.91 -0.24 10.81
CA LEU A 183 -2.96 -0.27 11.93
C LEU A 183 -1.64 -0.95 11.55
N ASP A 184 -1.60 -1.60 10.39
CA ASP A 184 -0.49 -2.34 9.84
C ASP A 184 0.56 -1.47 9.12
N ILE A 185 0.33 -0.17 8.99
CA ILE A 185 1.27 0.72 8.29
C ILE A 185 2.31 1.31 9.24
N TYR A 186 3.59 0.99 8.99
CA TYR A 186 4.74 1.67 9.59
C TYR A 186 5.03 2.99 8.88
N TRP A 187 4.52 4.09 9.45
CA TRP A 187 4.74 5.47 8.98
C TRP A 187 6.07 6.09 9.44
N GLY A 188 6.77 5.42 10.36
CA GLY A 188 7.96 5.92 11.04
C GLY A 188 7.85 5.67 12.55
N LYS A 189 8.92 5.97 13.28
CA LYS A 189 9.02 5.74 14.73
C LYS A 189 9.00 7.03 15.57
N GLU A 190 8.96 8.18 14.89
CA GLU A 190 8.98 9.49 15.53
C GLU A 190 7.82 9.67 16.50
N GLY A 191 8.11 10.26 17.66
CA GLY A 191 7.10 10.67 18.64
C GLY A 191 6.49 12.06 18.38
N GLU A 192 6.95 12.77 17.35
CA GLU A 192 6.54 14.15 17.04
C GLU A 192 6.23 14.34 15.56
N TRP A 193 5.17 15.11 15.26
CA TRP A 193 4.83 15.50 13.89
C TRP A 193 5.90 16.39 13.27
N LEU A 194 6.12 16.22 11.97
CA LEU A 194 7.12 16.93 11.17
C LEU A 194 8.56 16.71 11.66
N SER A 195 8.83 15.66 12.45
CA SER A 195 10.21 15.27 12.79
C SER A 195 10.80 14.36 11.70
N ASP A 196 12.10 14.48 11.46
CA ASP A 196 12.93 13.59 10.64
C ASP A 196 14.09 12.95 11.41
N GLU A 197 14.15 13.14 12.74
CA GLU A 197 15.30 12.76 13.58
C GLU A 197 15.63 11.26 13.55
N GLU A 198 14.64 10.43 13.24
CA GLU A 198 14.70 9.00 13.47
C GLU A 198 14.63 8.14 12.19
N ARG A 199 14.31 8.75 11.04
CA ARG A 199 14.13 8.06 9.75
C ARG A 199 15.34 8.09 8.82
N TYR A 200 16.36 8.87 9.14
CA TYR A 200 17.58 8.96 8.33
C TYR A 200 18.76 8.28 9.02
N GLY A 201 19.55 7.53 8.25
CA GLY A 201 20.87 7.04 8.61
C GLY A 201 21.94 7.51 7.62
N GLY A 202 23.21 7.27 7.94
CA GLY A 202 24.31 7.50 7.01
C GLY A 202 24.36 8.93 6.44
N GLU A 203 24.49 9.04 5.12
CA GLU A 203 24.55 10.30 4.37
C GLU A 203 23.16 10.74 3.88
N ARG A 204 22.15 10.73 4.77
CA ARG A 204 20.73 11.02 4.45
C ARG A 204 20.03 9.87 3.71
N ASP A 205 20.33 8.64 4.09
CA ASP A 205 19.65 7.44 3.61
C ASP A 205 18.31 7.27 4.36
N LEU A 206 17.18 7.44 3.66
CA LEU A 206 15.85 7.28 4.24
C LEU A 206 15.55 5.80 4.55
N GLU A 207 15.10 5.50 5.76
CA GLU A 207 14.75 4.16 6.23
C GLU A 207 13.70 3.50 5.30
N SER A 208 13.93 2.25 4.90
CA SER A 208 12.91 1.44 4.22
C SER A 208 11.91 0.87 5.24
N PRO A 209 10.58 0.95 5.00
CA PRO A 209 9.94 1.18 3.71
C PRO A 209 9.37 2.60 3.54
N LEU A 210 9.85 3.58 4.33
CA LEU A 210 9.32 4.95 4.33
C LEU A 210 9.43 5.61 2.95
N GLY A 211 8.42 6.42 2.62
CA GLY A 211 8.32 7.16 1.37
C GLY A 211 8.29 8.68 1.53
N ALA A 212 8.45 9.20 2.75
CA ALA A 212 8.37 10.62 3.06
C ALA A 212 9.50 11.09 3.99
N VAL A 213 9.93 12.34 3.86
CA VAL A 213 11.11 12.89 4.56
C VAL A 213 10.85 13.31 6.00
N GLN A 214 9.59 13.46 6.44
CA GLN A 214 9.20 13.82 7.80
C GLN A 214 7.88 13.14 8.16
N MET A 215 7.67 12.85 9.45
CA MET A 215 6.43 12.24 9.92
C MET A 215 5.26 13.19 9.67
N GLY A 216 4.22 12.73 8.97
CA GLY A 216 3.05 13.56 8.67
C GLY A 216 3.12 14.38 7.38
N LEU A 217 4.18 14.22 6.56
CA LEU A 217 4.25 14.71 5.18
C LEU A 217 3.89 13.62 4.18
N ILE A 218 3.39 14.02 3.00
CA ILE A 218 3.14 13.08 1.90
C ILE A 218 4.46 12.67 1.23
N TYR A 219 5.32 13.62 0.86
CA TYR A 219 6.61 13.36 0.19
C TYR A 219 7.77 14.11 0.87
N VAL A 220 7.90 15.41 0.56
CA VAL A 220 9.03 16.25 0.92
C VAL A 220 8.58 17.51 1.65
N ASN A 221 9.50 18.15 2.36
CA ASN A 221 9.26 19.46 2.94
C ASN A 221 9.26 20.55 1.85
N PRO A 222 8.18 21.35 1.71
CA PRO A 222 8.08 22.37 0.66
C PRO A 222 9.04 23.56 0.86
N GLU A 223 9.54 23.78 2.08
CA GLU A 223 10.57 24.78 2.38
C GLU A 223 11.98 24.28 2.05
N GLY A 224 12.15 22.97 1.85
CA GLY A 224 13.42 22.27 1.62
C GLY A 224 13.84 21.39 2.81
N PRO A 225 14.91 20.59 2.68
CA PRO A 225 15.32 19.59 3.68
C PRO A 225 15.44 20.16 5.10
N ALA A 226 14.65 19.63 6.05
CA ALA A 226 14.55 20.13 7.42
C ALA A 226 14.27 21.66 7.52
N GLY A 227 13.53 22.21 6.56
CA GLY A 227 13.23 23.65 6.46
C GLY A 227 14.34 24.51 5.85
N ASN A 228 15.47 23.93 5.42
CA ASN A 228 16.54 24.66 4.75
C ASN A 228 16.19 24.93 3.27
N PRO A 229 16.11 26.21 2.82
CA PRO A 229 15.69 26.57 1.48
C PRO A 229 16.78 26.38 0.42
N ASP A 230 17.23 25.12 0.26
CA ASP A 230 18.17 24.67 -0.76
C ASP A 230 17.42 23.83 -1.83
N PRO A 231 17.18 24.40 -3.03
CA PRO A 231 16.51 23.68 -4.12
C PRO A 231 17.25 22.43 -4.61
N LEU A 232 18.59 22.41 -4.57
CA LEU A 232 19.38 21.25 -5.01
C LEU A 232 19.27 20.10 -4.00
N ALA A 233 19.32 20.42 -2.71
CA ALA A 233 19.10 19.42 -1.67
C ALA A 233 17.65 18.91 -1.72
N SER A 234 16.67 19.80 -1.95
CA SER A 234 15.27 19.41 -2.15
C SER A 234 15.08 18.48 -3.33
N ALA A 235 15.82 18.66 -4.44
CA ALA A 235 15.72 17.75 -5.60
C ALA A 235 16.14 16.31 -5.28
N ARG A 236 17.09 16.11 -4.36
CA ARG A 236 17.51 14.76 -3.92
C ARG A 236 16.40 14.07 -3.14
N ASP A 237 15.80 14.79 -2.20
CA ASP A 237 14.66 14.31 -1.42
C ASP A 237 13.44 14.00 -2.31
N ILE A 238 13.16 14.87 -3.30
CA ILE A 238 12.09 14.65 -4.29
C ILE A 238 12.35 13.36 -5.05
N ARG A 239 13.56 13.16 -5.57
CA ARG A 239 13.91 11.96 -6.34
C ARG A 239 13.77 10.68 -5.53
N ASP A 240 14.31 10.67 -4.31
CA ASP A 240 14.26 9.49 -3.45
C ASP A 240 12.81 9.13 -3.07
N THR A 241 12.04 10.11 -2.61
CA THR A 241 10.64 9.88 -2.19
C THR A 241 9.74 9.48 -3.36
N PHE A 242 9.81 10.16 -4.50
CA PHE A 242 9.01 9.79 -5.67
C PHE A 242 9.39 8.41 -6.23
N ALA A 243 10.67 8.04 -6.24
CA ALA A 243 11.10 6.70 -6.62
C ALA A 243 10.53 5.62 -5.68
N ARG A 244 10.53 5.87 -4.37
CA ARG A 244 9.88 5.01 -3.37
C ARG A 244 8.37 4.91 -3.53
N MET A 245 7.78 5.85 -4.26
CA MET A 245 6.37 5.84 -4.64
C MET A 245 6.14 5.44 -6.11
N ALA A 246 7.11 4.75 -6.71
CA ALA A 246 7.06 4.23 -8.07
C ALA A 246 6.89 5.31 -9.17
N MET A 247 7.46 6.50 -8.96
CA MET A 247 7.51 7.57 -9.96
C MET A 247 8.95 7.83 -10.39
N ASN A 248 9.20 7.86 -11.70
CA ASN A 248 10.50 8.22 -12.26
C ASN A 248 10.66 9.76 -12.39
N ASP A 249 11.80 10.23 -12.89
CA ASP A 249 12.07 11.67 -13.02
C ASP A 249 11.07 12.41 -13.93
N GLU A 250 10.64 11.81 -15.04
CA GLU A 250 9.67 12.43 -15.96
C GLU A 250 8.27 12.53 -15.33
N GLU A 251 7.81 11.43 -14.72
CA GLU A 251 6.53 11.38 -14.00
C GLU A 251 6.52 12.37 -12.83
N THR A 252 7.64 12.50 -12.12
CA THR A 252 7.82 13.42 -10.99
C THR A 252 7.69 14.88 -11.41
N VAL A 253 8.43 15.30 -12.43
CA VAL A 253 8.34 16.68 -12.96
C VAL A 253 6.94 16.95 -13.49
N ALA A 254 6.34 15.99 -14.21
CA ALA A 254 5.00 16.13 -14.75
C ALA A 254 3.94 16.29 -13.65
N LEU A 255 4.00 15.50 -12.57
CA LEU A 255 3.07 15.57 -11.45
C LEU A 255 3.19 16.88 -10.67
N ILE A 256 4.40 17.31 -10.33
CA ILE A 256 4.61 18.53 -9.55
C ILE A 256 4.18 19.76 -10.36
N ALA A 257 4.71 19.92 -11.58
CA ALA A 257 4.36 21.05 -12.44
C ALA A 257 2.88 21.03 -12.86
N GLY A 258 2.34 19.84 -13.12
CA GLY A 258 0.94 19.65 -13.50
C GLY A 258 -0.03 20.02 -12.37
N GLY A 259 0.25 19.57 -11.15
CA GLY A 259 -0.51 19.94 -9.96
C GLY A 259 -0.40 21.44 -9.63
N HIS A 260 0.83 21.97 -9.60
CA HIS A 260 1.09 23.38 -9.28
C HIS A 260 0.78 24.35 -10.42
N THR A 261 0.24 23.87 -11.55
CA THR A 261 -0.43 24.74 -12.53
C THR A 261 -1.72 25.36 -11.95
N PHE A 262 -2.30 24.72 -10.92
CA PHE A 262 -3.58 25.09 -10.33
C PHE A 262 -3.46 25.62 -8.89
N GLY A 263 -4.35 26.53 -8.54
CA GLY A 263 -4.58 26.98 -7.17
C GLY A 263 -3.44 27.77 -6.53
N LYS A 264 -3.37 27.64 -5.21
CA LYS A 264 -2.45 28.34 -4.32
C LYS A 264 -2.23 27.55 -3.03
N THR A 265 -1.20 27.92 -2.28
CA THR A 265 -1.00 27.53 -0.87
C THR A 265 -1.64 28.57 0.07
N HIS A 266 -1.70 28.29 1.37
CA HIS A 266 -2.34 29.16 2.38
C HIS A 266 -1.47 29.38 3.62
N GLY A 267 -1.15 30.63 3.89
CA GLY A 267 -0.23 31.10 4.93
C GLY A 267 -0.47 32.57 5.26
N ALA A 268 -1.74 32.98 5.35
CA ALA A 268 -2.16 34.37 5.47
C ALA A 268 -1.70 35.08 6.76
N GLY A 269 -1.33 34.34 7.80
CA GLY A 269 -0.95 34.88 9.11
C GLY A 269 -0.21 33.87 9.99
N ASP A 270 -0.01 34.21 11.27
CA ASP A 270 0.74 33.38 12.24
C ASP A 270 0.11 31.99 12.41
N ALA A 271 0.88 30.94 12.12
CA ALA A 271 0.46 29.55 12.24
C ALA A 271 0.02 29.17 13.67
N LYS A 272 0.46 29.91 14.70
CA LYS A 272 0.02 29.70 16.09
C LYS A 272 -1.48 29.98 16.31
N LEU A 273 -2.14 30.64 15.37
CA LEU A 273 -3.57 30.91 15.40
C LEU A 273 -4.40 29.74 14.85
N VAL A 274 -3.76 28.72 14.29
CA VAL A 274 -4.41 27.49 13.84
C VAL A 274 -4.54 26.55 15.04
N GLY A 275 -5.78 26.13 15.31
CA GLY A 275 -6.10 25.17 16.36
C GLY A 275 -5.63 23.75 16.03
N VAL A 276 -6.00 22.83 16.93
CA VAL A 276 -5.62 21.41 16.85
C VAL A 276 -6.26 20.69 15.66
N GLU A 277 -5.59 19.64 15.21
CA GLU A 277 -6.01 18.72 14.16
C GLU A 277 -7.30 17.94 14.50
N PRO A 278 -8.02 17.35 13.52
CA PRO A 278 -9.34 16.75 13.72
C PRO A 278 -9.46 15.73 14.86
N GLU A 279 -8.49 14.83 15.03
CA GLU A 279 -8.54 13.81 16.10
C GLU A 279 -8.34 14.39 17.51
N ALA A 280 -7.82 15.61 17.62
CA ALA A 280 -7.64 16.33 18.87
C ALA A 280 -8.66 17.47 19.09
N ALA A 281 -9.51 17.74 18.09
CA ALA A 281 -10.49 18.82 18.13
C ALA A 281 -11.65 18.51 19.08
N GLY A 282 -12.33 19.58 19.53
CA GLY A 282 -13.55 19.46 20.33
C GLY A 282 -14.65 18.73 19.56
N ILE A 283 -15.51 18.01 20.28
CA ILE A 283 -16.62 17.23 19.69
C ILE A 283 -17.59 18.12 18.87
N GLU A 284 -17.70 19.39 19.23
CA GLU A 284 -18.47 20.42 18.54
C GLU A 284 -17.98 20.71 17.11
N GLU A 285 -16.71 20.41 16.79
CA GLU A 285 -16.17 20.55 15.43
C GLU A 285 -16.66 19.44 14.48
N GLN A 286 -17.33 18.41 15.02
CA GLN A 286 -17.98 17.36 14.24
C GLN A 286 -17.03 16.73 13.20
N GLY A 287 -15.81 16.41 13.62
CA GLY A 287 -14.78 15.78 12.79
C GLY A 287 -14.03 16.71 11.84
N LEU A 288 -14.20 18.03 11.98
CA LEU A 288 -13.29 19.03 11.42
C LEU A 288 -12.18 19.37 12.42
N GLY A 289 -11.13 20.02 11.94
CA GLY A 289 -10.03 20.53 12.77
C GLY A 289 -9.39 21.80 12.21
N TRP A 290 -8.26 22.19 12.76
CA TRP A 290 -7.47 23.36 12.35
C TRP A 290 -8.29 24.66 12.35
N VAL A 291 -9.14 24.83 13.37
CA VAL A 291 -9.94 26.05 13.52
C VAL A 291 -9.00 27.25 13.62
N ASN A 292 -9.15 28.19 12.70
CA ASN A 292 -8.23 29.31 12.55
C ASN A 292 -8.80 30.58 13.16
N ALA A 293 -8.09 31.15 14.14
CA ALA A 293 -8.48 32.38 14.82
C ALA A 293 -8.00 33.67 14.11
N PHE A 294 -7.27 33.56 13.00
CA PHE A 294 -6.82 34.71 12.22
C PHE A 294 -7.94 35.26 11.32
N GLY A 295 -8.28 36.54 11.48
CA GLY A 295 -9.30 37.21 10.66
C GLY A 295 -10.64 36.47 10.71
N THR A 296 -11.15 36.08 9.55
CA THR A 296 -12.37 35.27 9.39
C THR A 296 -12.14 33.76 9.56
N GLY A 297 -10.88 33.31 9.65
CA GLY A 297 -10.47 31.92 9.76
C GLY A 297 -10.49 31.13 8.43
N LYS A 298 -10.90 31.74 7.32
CA LYS A 298 -11.16 31.11 6.03
C LYS A 298 -11.01 32.10 4.88
N GLY A 299 -11.13 31.63 3.64
CA GLY A 299 -10.99 32.48 2.45
C GLY A 299 -9.64 33.19 2.42
N GLY A 300 -9.62 34.52 2.26
CA GLY A 300 -8.40 35.32 2.23
C GLY A 300 -7.55 35.25 3.52
N ASP A 301 -8.13 34.81 4.63
CA ASP A 301 -7.45 34.63 5.92
C ASP A 301 -7.08 33.16 6.20
N ALA A 302 -7.24 32.26 5.23
CA ALA A 302 -6.95 30.85 5.41
C ALA A 302 -5.45 30.61 5.70
N ILE A 303 -5.19 29.70 6.63
CA ILE A 303 -3.85 29.20 6.96
C ILE A 303 -3.88 27.68 6.84
N GLY A 304 -2.92 27.14 6.10
CA GLY A 304 -2.71 25.71 5.88
C GLY A 304 -1.25 25.36 6.09
N SER A 305 -0.47 25.28 5.00
CA SER A 305 0.96 24.97 5.07
C SER A 305 1.83 26.07 5.68
N GLY A 306 1.30 27.29 5.83
CA GLY A 306 2.07 28.47 6.23
C GLY A 306 2.78 29.16 5.06
N LEU A 307 2.78 28.57 3.87
CA LEU A 307 3.26 29.19 2.63
C LEU A 307 2.13 29.99 1.97
N GLU A 308 2.45 31.11 1.32
CA GLU A 308 1.47 31.96 0.62
C GLU A 308 1.93 32.16 -0.84
N VAL A 309 1.78 31.11 -1.64
CA VAL A 309 2.25 31.00 -3.02
C VAL A 309 1.07 30.78 -3.96
N THR A 310 0.99 31.60 -5.01
CA THR A 310 0.12 31.34 -6.18
C THR A 310 1.02 31.28 -7.41
N TRP A 311 1.02 30.14 -8.10
CA TRP A 311 2.02 29.85 -9.13
C TRP A 311 1.74 30.52 -10.47
N THR A 312 0.46 30.61 -10.87
CA THR A 312 0.07 30.95 -12.25
C THR A 312 -0.89 32.14 -12.33
N SER A 313 -0.90 32.84 -13.47
CA SER A 313 -1.83 33.95 -13.73
C SER A 313 -3.29 33.48 -13.92
N THR A 314 -3.52 32.17 -14.10
CA THR A 314 -4.85 31.57 -14.25
C THR A 314 -4.98 30.32 -13.38
N PRO A 315 -5.08 30.46 -12.04
CA PRO A 315 -5.01 29.33 -11.10
C PRO A 315 -6.12 28.27 -11.26
N THR A 316 -7.17 28.58 -12.02
CA THR A 316 -8.32 27.69 -12.27
C THR A 316 -8.40 27.25 -13.73
N LYS A 317 -7.29 27.33 -14.47
CA LYS A 317 -7.21 26.90 -15.88
C LYS A 317 -5.88 26.22 -16.17
N TRP A 318 -5.94 25.09 -16.87
CA TRP A 318 -4.76 24.43 -17.40
C TRP A 318 -3.99 25.38 -18.31
N SER A 319 -2.68 25.46 -18.11
CA SER A 319 -1.78 26.30 -18.89
C SER A 319 -0.35 25.80 -18.73
N ASN A 320 0.57 26.27 -19.58
CA ASN A 320 2.00 26.04 -19.35
C ASN A 320 2.63 27.11 -18.43
N ASN A 321 1.81 27.95 -17.77
CA ASN A 321 2.29 29.17 -17.11
C ASN A 321 3.20 28.89 -15.91
N PHE A 322 3.08 27.73 -15.26
CA PHE A 322 4.03 27.28 -14.24
C PHE A 322 5.48 27.32 -14.77
N PHE A 323 5.75 26.69 -15.92
CA PHE A 323 7.09 26.69 -16.51
C PHE A 323 7.50 28.05 -17.08
N TRP A 324 6.56 28.81 -17.66
CA TRP A 324 6.83 30.20 -18.08
C TRP A 324 7.33 31.05 -16.92
N ASN A 325 6.69 30.95 -15.75
CA ASN A 325 7.11 31.69 -14.57
C ASN A 325 8.44 31.13 -14.03
N LEU A 326 8.56 29.80 -13.90
CA LEU A 326 9.74 29.13 -13.36
C LEU A 326 11.03 29.51 -14.11
N PHE A 327 11.00 29.54 -15.44
CA PHE A 327 12.16 29.89 -16.28
C PHE A 327 12.24 31.37 -16.66
N GLY A 328 11.10 32.08 -16.71
CA GLY A 328 11.03 33.47 -17.16
C GLY A 328 11.49 34.49 -16.12
N TYR A 329 11.60 34.09 -14.85
CA TYR A 329 12.05 34.95 -13.76
C TYR A 329 13.31 34.41 -13.08
N GLU A 330 14.09 35.33 -12.53
CA GLU A 330 15.07 35.01 -11.51
C GLU A 330 14.41 35.11 -10.13
N TRP A 331 14.76 34.20 -9.22
CA TRP A 331 14.08 34.03 -7.94
C TRP A 331 14.95 34.48 -6.77
N GLU A 332 14.36 35.17 -5.79
CA GLU A 332 14.99 35.49 -4.51
C GLU A 332 14.16 34.95 -3.33
N LEU A 333 14.87 34.49 -2.31
CA LEU A 333 14.28 33.96 -1.08
C LEU A 333 13.56 35.08 -0.34
N THR A 334 12.34 34.81 0.09
CA THR A 334 11.51 35.69 0.91
C THR A 334 10.81 34.87 2.00
N LYS A 335 9.98 35.55 2.80
CA LYS A 335 9.15 34.93 3.84
C LYS A 335 7.66 35.17 3.54
N SER A 336 6.84 34.14 3.78
CA SER A 336 5.39 34.27 3.79
C SER A 336 4.92 35.16 4.96
N PRO A 337 3.64 35.58 4.98
CA PRO A 337 3.06 36.24 6.16
C PRO A 337 3.13 35.38 7.44
N ALA A 338 3.12 34.06 7.32
CA ALA A 338 3.32 33.13 8.44
C ALA A 338 4.81 32.90 8.81
N GLY A 339 5.75 33.45 8.05
CA GLY A 339 7.20 33.30 8.29
C GLY A 339 7.85 32.08 7.65
N ALA A 340 7.18 31.37 6.74
CA ALA A 340 7.73 30.24 5.98
C ALA A 340 8.64 30.71 4.83
N HIS A 341 9.67 29.96 4.49
CA HIS A 341 10.57 30.20 3.36
C HIS A 341 9.87 29.94 2.02
N GLN A 342 9.81 30.95 1.17
CA GLN A 342 9.30 30.85 -0.21
C GLN A 342 10.08 31.77 -1.15
N TRP A 343 9.77 31.74 -2.44
CA TRP A 343 10.54 32.47 -3.46
C TRP A 343 9.65 33.43 -4.24
N THR A 344 10.16 34.64 -4.47
CA THR A 344 9.51 35.69 -5.26
C THR A 344 10.40 36.09 -6.44
N PRO A 345 9.84 36.57 -7.56
CA PRO A 345 10.64 37.11 -8.65
C PRO A 345 11.47 38.32 -8.21
N LYS A 346 12.74 38.35 -8.59
CA LYS A 346 13.65 39.48 -8.33
C LYS A 346 13.14 40.76 -8.97
N HIS A 347 13.51 41.88 -8.35
CA HIS A 347 13.28 43.24 -8.89
C HIS A 347 11.79 43.57 -9.16
N GLY A 348 10.87 42.90 -8.47
CA GLY A 348 9.42 43.10 -8.66
C GLY A 348 8.88 42.60 -10.00
N MET A 349 9.61 41.70 -10.67
CA MET A 349 9.16 41.10 -11.92
C MET A 349 7.83 40.35 -11.72
N GLY A 350 6.97 40.37 -12.73
CA GLY A 350 5.67 39.71 -12.64
C GLY A 350 4.67 40.36 -11.67
N ALA A 351 4.97 41.54 -11.10
CA ALA A 351 4.00 42.27 -10.29
C ALA A 351 2.66 42.43 -11.02
N HIS A 352 1.57 42.23 -10.28
CA HIS A 352 0.19 42.27 -10.75
C HIS A 352 -0.16 41.24 -11.85
N SER A 353 0.65 40.20 -12.08
CA SER A 353 0.34 39.17 -13.08
C SER A 353 -0.62 38.09 -12.57
N VAL A 354 -0.69 37.89 -11.25
CA VAL A 354 -1.52 36.86 -10.61
C VAL A 354 -2.70 37.51 -9.88
N PRO A 355 -3.94 37.03 -10.04
CA PRO A 355 -5.10 37.55 -9.30
C PRO A 355 -5.03 37.18 -7.81
N ASP A 356 -5.59 38.01 -6.93
CA ASP A 356 -5.91 37.58 -5.56
C ASP A 356 -7.13 36.62 -5.58
N ALA A 357 -7.17 35.70 -4.62
CA ALA A 357 -8.19 34.66 -4.58
C ALA A 357 -9.58 35.16 -4.18
N HIS A 358 -9.65 36.25 -3.42
CA HIS A 358 -10.91 36.76 -2.85
C HIS A 358 -11.14 38.26 -3.08
N ASP A 359 -10.13 39.02 -3.50
CA ASP A 359 -10.25 40.43 -3.87
C ASP A 359 -9.98 40.66 -5.36
N LYS A 360 -11.01 41.01 -6.13
CA LYS A 360 -10.91 41.22 -7.59
C LYS A 360 -10.06 42.43 -7.99
N GLU A 361 -9.90 43.40 -7.09
CA GLU A 361 -9.11 44.61 -7.34
C GLU A 361 -7.62 44.41 -7.00
N LYS A 362 -7.29 43.30 -6.32
CA LYS A 362 -5.94 43.00 -5.86
C LYS A 362 -5.26 41.98 -6.76
N ARG A 363 -3.97 42.20 -6.98
CA ARG A 363 -3.10 41.32 -7.77
C ARG A 363 -1.70 41.26 -7.18
N HIS A 364 -1.04 40.12 -7.39
CA HIS A 364 0.24 39.75 -6.81
C HIS A 364 1.28 39.45 -7.89
N ALA A 365 2.55 39.35 -7.47
CA ALA A 365 3.55 38.63 -8.24
C ALA A 365 3.33 37.11 -8.09
N PRO A 366 3.75 36.28 -9.06
CA PRO A 366 3.79 34.83 -8.86
C PRO A 366 4.82 34.50 -7.78
N SER A 367 4.73 33.31 -7.21
CA SER A 367 5.71 32.82 -6.24
C SER A 367 6.00 31.34 -6.48
N MET A 368 7.08 30.83 -5.89
CA MET A 368 7.50 29.43 -5.99
C MET A 368 7.93 28.89 -4.63
N LEU A 369 7.78 27.59 -4.44
CA LEU A 369 8.33 26.83 -3.33
C LEU A 369 9.82 26.50 -3.57
N THR A 370 10.55 26.15 -2.51
CA THR A 370 11.91 25.60 -2.68
C THR A 370 11.87 24.33 -3.53
N SER A 371 10.86 23.48 -3.32
CA SER A 371 10.62 22.26 -4.10
C SER A 371 10.27 22.52 -5.56
N ASP A 372 9.70 23.68 -5.91
CA ASP A 372 9.44 24.04 -7.32
C ASP A 372 10.73 24.44 -8.03
N LEU A 373 11.57 25.22 -7.36
CA LEU A 373 12.87 25.61 -7.90
C LEU A 373 13.79 24.41 -8.11
N ALA A 374 13.62 23.34 -7.32
CA ALA A 374 14.33 22.09 -7.51
C ALA A 374 14.21 21.55 -8.95
N LEU A 375 13.04 21.73 -9.59
CA LEU A 375 12.77 21.29 -10.96
C LEU A 375 13.54 22.06 -12.03
N ARG A 376 14.06 23.24 -11.68
CA ARG A 376 14.89 24.08 -12.56
C ARG A 376 16.38 23.96 -12.25
N ILE A 377 16.76 23.69 -11.00
CA ILE A 377 18.17 23.75 -10.59
C ILE A 377 18.85 22.36 -10.67
N ASP A 378 18.12 21.26 -10.46
CA ASP A 378 18.67 19.92 -10.65
C ASP A 378 18.93 19.62 -12.14
N PRO A 379 20.14 19.16 -12.54
CA PRO A 379 20.47 19.00 -13.96
C PRO A 379 19.64 17.97 -14.74
N ALA A 380 19.01 17.00 -14.07
CA ALA A 380 18.16 16.01 -14.74
C ALA A 380 16.71 16.52 -14.83
N TYR A 381 16.17 17.08 -13.75
CA TYR A 381 14.85 17.71 -13.78
C TYR A 381 14.81 18.93 -14.70
N GLU A 382 15.86 19.75 -14.74
CA GLU A 382 15.93 20.94 -15.58
C GLU A 382 15.73 20.61 -17.06
N LYS A 383 16.35 19.53 -17.55
CA LYS A 383 16.22 19.08 -18.94
C LYS A 383 14.78 18.68 -19.28
N ILE A 384 14.12 18.01 -18.35
CA ILE A 384 12.71 17.58 -18.50
C ILE A 384 11.81 18.81 -18.45
N SER A 385 11.97 19.66 -17.43
CA SER A 385 11.25 20.92 -17.25
C SER A 385 11.39 21.84 -18.46
N ARG A 386 12.60 21.99 -19.02
CA ARG A 386 12.85 22.81 -20.22
C ARG A 386 12.18 22.20 -21.45
N ARG A 387 12.24 20.88 -21.62
CA ARG A 387 11.52 20.21 -22.71
C ARG A 387 10.00 20.40 -22.59
N PHE A 388 9.42 20.27 -21.41
CA PHE A 388 7.99 20.53 -21.15
C PHE A 388 7.61 22.00 -21.30
N PHE A 389 8.50 22.92 -20.95
CA PHE A 389 8.35 24.34 -21.22
C PHE A 389 8.23 24.62 -22.73
N GLU A 390 9.12 24.02 -23.53
CA GLU A 390 9.18 24.20 -24.99
C GLU A 390 8.13 23.36 -25.74
N ASN A 391 7.64 22.27 -25.15
CA ASN A 391 6.70 21.31 -25.74
C ASN A 391 5.54 21.01 -24.78
N PRO A 392 4.55 21.92 -24.65
CA PRO A 392 3.45 21.80 -23.69
C PRO A 392 2.54 20.58 -23.92
N ASP A 393 2.52 20.04 -25.15
CA ASP A 393 1.80 18.82 -25.51
C ASP A 393 2.43 17.58 -24.89
N GLN A 394 3.77 17.48 -24.88
CA GLN A 394 4.48 16.40 -24.18
C GLN A 394 4.26 16.47 -22.68
N PHE A 395 4.24 17.68 -22.12
CA PHE A 395 3.93 17.89 -20.71
C PHE A 395 2.50 17.40 -20.38
N ALA A 396 1.52 17.77 -21.20
CA ALA A 396 0.14 17.37 -20.98
C ALA A 396 -0.04 15.84 -21.05
N ASP A 397 0.58 15.16 -22.02
CA ASP A 397 0.54 13.68 -22.11
C ASP A 397 1.22 13.02 -20.90
N ALA A 398 2.43 13.48 -20.53
CA ALA A 398 3.15 12.95 -19.37
C ALA A 398 2.36 13.15 -18.08
N PHE A 399 1.76 14.32 -17.86
CA PHE A 399 0.95 14.58 -16.67
C PHE A 399 -0.33 13.73 -16.67
N ALA A 400 -0.99 13.54 -17.82
CA ALA A 400 -2.21 12.73 -17.90
C ALA A 400 -1.93 11.27 -17.50
N ARG A 401 -0.82 10.72 -18.00
CA ARG A 401 -0.38 9.35 -17.72
C ARG A 401 0.11 9.19 -16.28
N ALA A 402 0.91 10.12 -15.79
CA ALA A 402 1.43 10.09 -14.42
C ALA A 402 0.30 10.29 -13.37
N TRP A 403 -0.67 11.17 -13.65
CA TRP A 403 -1.86 11.34 -12.81
C TRP A 403 -2.71 10.07 -12.76
N PHE A 404 -2.92 9.40 -13.90
CA PHE A 404 -3.63 8.13 -13.93
C PHE A 404 -2.89 7.05 -13.14
N LYS A 405 -1.57 6.90 -13.35
CA LYS A 405 -0.73 5.99 -12.56
C LYS A 405 -0.82 6.27 -11.07
N LEU A 406 -0.60 7.52 -10.65
CA LEU A 406 -0.71 7.95 -9.26
C LEU A 406 -2.00 7.45 -8.62
N THR A 407 -3.12 7.73 -9.30
CA THR A 407 -4.45 7.51 -8.75
C THR A 407 -4.91 6.06 -8.83
N HIS A 408 -4.22 5.18 -9.57
CA HIS A 408 -4.64 3.79 -9.81
C HIS A 408 -3.56 2.74 -9.49
N ARG A 409 -2.35 3.14 -9.07
CA ARG A 409 -1.20 2.24 -8.81
C ARG A 409 -1.45 1.17 -7.74
N ASP A 410 -2.41 1.39 -6.85
CA ASP A 410 -2.82 0.50 -5.76
C ASP A 410 -4.13 -0.26 -6.06
N MET A 411 -4.67 -0.13 -7.28
CA MET A 411 -5.86 -0.87 -7.69
C MET A 411 -5.56 -2.27 -8.23
N GLY A 412 -4.29 -2.66 -8.36
CA GLY A 412 -3.90 -3.94 -8.93
C GLY A 412 -4.33 -4.12 -10.40
N PRO A 413 -4.64 -5.36 -10.82
CA PRO A 413 -4.90 -5.69 -12.22
C PRO A 413 -6.11 -4.96 -12.82
N ARG A 414 -6.04 -4.68 -14.12
CA ARG A 414 -7.09 -3.96 -14.89
C ARG A 414 -8.49 -4.57 -14.78
N VAL A 415 -8.62 -5.87 -14.53
CA VAL A 415 -9.93 -6.53 -14.36
C VAL A 415 -10.74 -5.96 -13.19
N ARG A 416 -10.07 -5.31 -12.22
CA ARG A 416 -10.72 -4.62 -11.11
C ARG A 416 -11.27 -3.23 -11.46
N TYR A 417 -10.94 -2.70 -12.65
CA TYR A 417 -11.25 -1.32 -13.01
C TYR A 417 -12.66 -1.26 -13.59
N LEU A 418 -13.50 -0.40 -13.03
CA LEU A 418 -14.91 -0.30 -13.36
C LEU A 418 -15.24 1.05 -14.01
N GLY A 419 -16.25 1.04 -14.87
CA GLY A 419 -16.80 2.24 -15.48
C GLY A 419 -16.40 2.45 -16.94
N PRO A 420 -17.10 3.35 -17.66
CA PRO A 420 -16.93 3.53 -19.10
C PRO A 420 -15.68 4.32 -19.51
N GLU A 421 -14.96 4.93 -18.57
CA GLU A 421 -13.81 5.79 -18.83
C GLU A 421 -12.45 5.12 -18.54
N VAL A 422 -12.44 3.80 -18.34
CA VAL A 422 -11.21 3.03 -18.17
C VAL A 422 -10.38 3.11 -19.46
N PRO A 423 -9.12 3.58 -19.41
CA PRO A 423 -8.27 3.65 -20.59
C PRO A 423 -8.10 2.30 -21.27
N ALA A 424 -8.22 2.28 -22.60
CA ALA A 424 -8.05 1.07 -23.40
C ALA A 424 -6.60 0.57 -23.43
N GLU A 425 -5.63 1.49 -23.36
CA GLU A 425 -4.20 1.18 -23.32
C GLU A 425 -3.86 0.44 -22.01
N GLU A 426 -3.14 -0.67 -22.12
CA GLU A 426 -2.57 -1.37 -20.98
C GLU A 426 -1.22 -0.75 -20.63
N LEU A 427 -1.03 -0.42 -19.35
CA LEU A 427 0.20 0.20 -18.88
C LEU A 427 1.01 -0.82 -18.09
N ILE A 428 2.33 -0.82 -18.28
CA ILE A 428 3.22 -1.84 -17.71
C ILE A 428 3.13 -1.93 -16.17
N TRP A 429 2.89 -0.82 -15.48
CA TRP A 429 2.75 -0.78 -14.01
C TRP A 429 1.48 -1.47 -13.50
N GLN A 430 0.53 -1.80 -14.38
CA GLN A 430 -0.68 -2.57 -14.05
C GLN A 430 -0.42 -4.09 -14.01
N ASP A 431 0.83 -4.51 -14.23
CA ASP A 431 1.25 -5.91 -14.32
C ASP A 431 0.33 -6.73 -15.26
N PRO A 432 0.15 -6.30 -16.54
CA PRO A 432 -0.89 -6.82 -17.43
C PRO A 432 -0.81 -8.35 -17.60
N ILE A 433 -1.98 -8.98 -17.72
CA ILE A 433 -2.13 -10.42 -17.92
C ILE A 433 -2.94 -10.63 -19.21
N PRO A 434 -2.47 -11.47 -20.16
CA PRO A 434 -3.22 -11.73 -21.38
C PRO A 434 -4.61 -12.28 -21.10
N ALA A 435 -5.60 -11.85 -21.88
CA ALA A 435 -6.96 -12.39 -21.78
C ALA A 435 -6.97 -13.89 -22.16
N VAL A 436 -7.75 -14.68 -21.42
CA VAL A 436 -8.01 -16.08 -21.78
C VAL A 436 -9.07 -16.13 -22.87
N THR A 437 -8.68 -16.60 -24.07
CA THR A 437 -9.55 -16.66 -25.26
C THR A 437 -9.90 -18.08 -25.69
N HIS A 438 -9.61 -19.08 -24.87
CA HIS A 438 -9.88 -20.50 -25.13
C HIS A 438 -10.85 -21.07 -24.11
N GLU A 439 -11.41 -22.25 -24.40
CA GLU A 439 -12.25 -22.99 -23.44
C GLU A 439 -11.45 -23.34 -22.18
N LEU A 440 -12.06 -23.16 -21.01
CA LEU A 440 -11.46 -23.51 -19.73
C LEU A 440 -11.48 -25.03 -19.52
N LEU A 441 -10.56 -25.50 -18.67
CA LEU A 441 -10.52 -26.91 -18.26
C LEU A 441 -11.81 -27.31 -17.55
N ASN A 442 -12.35 -28.47 -17.90
CA ASN A 442 -13.44 -29.10 -17.14
C ASN A 442 -12.90 -30.10 -16.10
N ASP A 443 -13.79 -30.71 -15.32
CA ASP A 443 -13.42 -31.65 -14.25
C ASP A 443 -12.62 -32.87 -14.75
N ALA A 444 -12.94 -33.38 -15.94
CA ALA A 444 -12.22 -34.51 -16.53
C ALA A 444 -10.80 -34.12 -16.96
N ASP A 445 -10.65 -32.90 -17.50
CA ASP A 445 -9.35 -32.35 -17.85
C ASP A 445 -8.48 -32.14 -16.60
N ILE A 446 -9.06 -31.58 -15.54
CA ILE A 446 -8.40 -31.38 -14.24
C ILE A 446 -7.95 -32.73 -13.66
N ALA A 447 -8.82 -33.75 -13.66
CA ALA A 447 -8.47 -35.08 -13.17
C ALA A 447 -7.32 -35.72 -13.97
N ALA A 448 -7.33 -35.59 -15.29
CA ALA A 448 -6.27 -36.09 -16.16
C ALA A 448 -4.93 -35.38 -15.92
N LEU A 449 -4.95 -34.05 -15.75
CA LEU A 449 -3.76 -33.27 -15.40
C LEU A 449 -3.20 -33.64 -14.03
N LYS A 450 -4.06 -33.80 -13.02
CA LYS A 450 -3.64 -34.25 -11.68
C LYS A 450 -2.91 -35.60 -11.75
N ALA A 451 -3.43 -36.55 -12.52
CA ALA A 451 -2.81 -37.85 -12.72
C ALA A 451 -1.43 -37.74 -13.41
N LYS A 452 -1.30 -36.88 -14.43
CA LYS A 452 -0.02 -36.62 -15.12
C LYS A 452 1.00 -35.97 -14.18
N ILE A 453 0.60 -34.98 -13.39
CA ILE A 453 1.46 -34.32 -12.40
C ILE A 453 1.95 -35.34 -11.37
N LEU A 454 1.05 -36.17 -10.84
CA LEU A 454 1.43 -37.22 -9.88
C LEU A 454 2.42 -38.22 -10.47
N ALA A 455 2.30 -38.54 -11.77
CA ALA A 455 3.18 -39.47 -12.47
C ALA A 455 4.59 -38.91 -12.74
N THR A 456 4.82 -37.60 -12.57
CA THR A 456 6.17 -37.00 -12.73
C THR A 456 7.18 -37.50 -11.69
N GLY A 457 6.71 -37.98 -10.54
CA GLY A 457 7.56 -38.36 -9.42
C GLY A 457 8.14 -37.17 -8.65
N LEU A 458 7.71 -35.93 -8.95
CA LEU A 458 8.02 -34.77 -8.11
C LEU A 458 7.49 -34.98 -6.68
N THR A 459 8.25 -34.53 -5.69
CA THR A 459 7.87 -34.75 -4.28
C THR A 459 6.78 -33.78 -3.85
N VAL A 460 6.08 -34.10 -2.75
CA VAL A 460 5.06 -33.18 -2.18
C VAL A 460 5.67 -31.82 -1.87
N SER A 461 6.86 -31.81 -1.26
CA SER A 461 7.60 -30.59 -0.93
C SER A 461 7.89 -29.74 -2.18
N GLU A 462 8.31 -30.36 -3.29
CA GLU A 462 8.59 -29.64 -4.54
C GLU A 462 7.34 -28.97 -5.13
N LEU A 463 6.23 -29.71 -5.17
CA LEU A 463 4.96 -29.24 -5.71
C LEU A 463 4.37 -28.10 -4.86
N VAL A 464 4.32 -28.31 -3.53
CA VAL A 464 3.75 -27.35 -2.58
C VAL A 464 4.62 -26.09 -2.48
N SER A 465 5.95 -26.24 -2.41
CA SER A 465 6.86 -25.09 -2.34
C SER A 465 6.77 -24.22 -3.59
N THR A 466 6.62 -24.82 -4.77
CA THR A 466 6.55 -24.06 -6.04
C THR A 466 5.24 -23.29 -6.16
N ALA A 467 4.10 -23.93 -5.83
CA ALA A 467 2.81 -23.25 -5.82
C ALA A 467 2.77 -22.11 -4.77
N TRP A 468 3.29 -22.37 -3.57
CA TRP A 468 3.42 -21.35 -2.53
C TRP A 468 4.31 -20.19 -2.97
N ALA A 469 5.49 -20.46 -3.52
CA ALA A 469 6.40 -19.44 -4.02
C ALA A 469 5.75 -18.52 -5.05
N SER A 470 4.89 -19.07 -5.92
CA SER A 470 4.17 -18.27 -6.91
C SER A 470 3.09 -17.42 -6.27
N ALA A 471 2.16 -18.03 -5.52
CA ALA A 471 0.99 -17.36 -4.98
C ALA A 471 1.34 -16.38 -3.85
N SER A 472 2.32 -16.73 -3.01
CA SER A 472 2.67 -15.92 -1.84
C SER A 472 3.22 -14.55 -2.19
N THR A 473 3.63 -14.27 -3.42
CA THR A 473 4.04 -12.92 -3.85
C THR A 473 2.93 -11.89 -3.73
N TYR A 474 1.66 -12.34 -3.69
CA TYR A 474 0.51 -11.46 -3.53
C TYR A 474 0.61 -10.58 -2.28
N ARG A 475 0.15 -9.34 -2.41
CA ARG A 475 -0.11 -8.45 -1.27
C ARG A 475 -1.40 -7.67 -1.50
N GLY A 476 -2.30 -7.70 -0.52
CA GLY A 476 -3.61 -7.06 -0.58
C GLY A 476 -3.58 -5.54 -0.39
N SER A 477 -2.41 -4.96 -0.07
CA SER A 477 -2.22 -3.52 0.08
C SER A 477 -2.35 -2.77 -1.26
N ASP A 478 -1.75 -3.31 -2.33
CA ASP A 478 -1.85 -2.77 -3.69
C ASP A 478 -2.33 -3.79 -4.73
N MET A 479 -2.73 -4.97 -4.26
CA MET A 479 -3.29 -6.07 -5.06
C MET A 479 -2.32 -6.60 -6.14
N ARG A 480 -1.00 -6.40 -5.96
CA ARG A 480 0.04 -6.93 -6.85
C ARG A 480 0.50 -8.33 -6.44
N GLY A 481 1.19 -9.01 -7.36
CA GLY A 481 1.69 -10.37 -7.17
C GLY A 481 0.59 -11.43 -7.33
N GLY A 482 0.90 -12.66 -6.91
CA GLY A 482 0.03 -13.82 -7.03
C GLY A 482 0.49 -14.84 -8.08
N ALA A 483 -0.32 -15.88 -8.27
CA ALA A 483 0.00 -17.01 -9.15
C ALA A 483 -0.41 -16.77 -10.63
N ASN A 484 -1.38 -15.90 -10.88
CA ASN A 484 -1.81 -15.53 -12.22
C ASN A 484 -0.69 -14.81 -12.96
N GLY A 485 -0.52 -15.12 -14.24
CA GLY A 485 0.62 -14.70 -15.05
C GLY A 485 1.82 -15.66 -15.00
N ALA A 486 1.86 -16.63 -14.08
CA ALA A 486 3.01 -17.52 -13.87
C ALA A 486 4.36 -16.79 -13.83
N ARG A 487 4.39 -15.60 -13.22
CA ARG A 487 5.58 -14.73 -13.22
C ARG A 487 6.75 -15.33 -12.46
N ILE A 488 6.52 -16.36 -11.64
CA ILE A 488 7.59 -17.15 -11.02
C ILE A 488 8.59 -17.74 -12.04
N ARG A 489 8.18 -17.98 -13.29
CA ARG A 489 9.07 -18.47 -14.36
C ARG A 489 9.88 -17.35 -15.05
N LEU A 490 9.58 -16.09 -14.77
CA LEU A 490 10.18 -14.93 -15.40
C LEU A 490 11.17 -14.23 -14.46
N ALA A 491 12.06 -13.42 -15.01
CA ALA A 491 12.89 -12.54 -14.20
C ALA A 491 12.02 -11.43 -13.56
N PRO A 492 12.28 -11.06 -12.29
CA PRO A 492 13.36 -11.55 -11.44
C PRO A 492 13.00 -12.80 -10.63
N GLN A 493 11.73 -13.20 -10.55
CA GLN A 493 11.26 -14.21 -9.61
C GLN A 493 11.93 -15.59 -9.75
N LYS A 494 12.24 -16.00 -10.99
CA LYS A 494 12.92 -17.27 -11.26
C LYS A 494 14.32 -17.35 -10.66
N ASP A 495 14.94 -16.20 -10.40
CA ASP A 495 16.31 -16.07 -9.92
C ASP A 495 16.39 -15.75 -8.42
N TRP A 496 15.26 -15.51 -7.74
CA TRP A 496 15.25 -15.23 -6.32
C TRP A 496 15.74 -16.41 -5.49
N ALA A 497 16.64 -16.15 -4.55
CA ALA A 497 17.24 -17.20 -3.71
C ALA A 497 16.17 -17.96 -2.90
N VAL A 498 15.15 -17.26 -2.40
CA VAL A 498 14.01 -17.84 -1.67
C VAL A 498 13.20 -18.85 -2.50
N ASN A 499 13.26 -18.76 -3.83
CA ASN A 499 12.56 -19.65 -4.75
C ASN A 499 13.37 -20.88 -5.17
N GLN A 500 14.62 -21.02 -4.70
CA GLN A 500 15.49 -22.15 -4.99
C GLN A 500 15.61 -22.42 -6.51
N PRO A 501 16.28 -21.55 -7.29
CA PRO A 501 16.20 -21.53 -8.75
C PRO A 501 16.45 -22.88 -9.46
N GLU A 502 17.36 -23.70 -8.94
CA GLU A 502 17.61 -25.05 -9.49
C GLU A 502 16.42 -25.99 -9.30
N GLN A 503 15.86 -26.06 -8.09
CA GLN A 503 14.66 -26.85 -7.80
C GLN A 503 13.45 -26.32 -8.59
N LEU A 504 13.28 -24.99 -8.62
CA LEU A 504 12.22 -24.35 -9.38
C LEU A 504 12.32 -24.69 -10.87
N GLY A 505 13.51 -24.59 -11.47
CA GLY A 505 13.75 -24.93 -12.87
C GLY A 505 13.38 -26.39 -13.18
N LYS A 506 13.70 -27.33 -12.29
CA LYS A 506 13.28 -28.74 -12.41
C LYS A 506 11.76 -28.87 -12.43
N VAL A 507 11.06 -28.28 -11.46
CA VAL A 507 9.59 -28.38 -11.35
C VAL A 507 8.92 -27.76 -12.58
N LEU A 508 9.33 -26.54 -12.96
CA LEU A 508 8.77 -25.84 -14.12
C LEU A 508 8.99 -26.64 -15.41
N GLY A 509 10.16 -27.24 -15.63
CA GLY A 509 10.41 -28.07 -16.81
C GLY A 509 9.48 -29.28 -16.93
N HIS A 510 9.12 -29.92 -15.81
CA HIS A 510 8.12 -31.00 -15.82
C HIS A 510 6.70 -30.48 -16.11
N LEU A 511 6.32 -29.34 -15.55
CA LEU A 511 5.00 -28.75 -15.79
C LEU A 511 4.86 -28.24 -17.24
N GLU A 512 5.92 -27.66 -17.81
CA GLU A 512 5.98 -27.25 -19.22
C GLU A 512 5.87 -28.45 -20.17
N ALA A 513 6.49 -29.59 -19.83
CA ALA A 513 6.32 -30.83 -20.59
C ALA A 513 4.86 -31.31 -20.56
N ILE A 514 4.20 -31.27 -19.39
CA ILE A 514 2.77 -31.59 -19.28
C ILE A 514 1.92 -30.62 -20.10
N GLN A 515 2.22 -29.31 -20.03
CA GLN A 515 1.54 -28.28 -20.81
C GLN A 515 1.59 -28.59 -22.30
N ALA A 516 2.76 -28.95 -22.82
CA ALA A 516 2.97 -29.26 -24.24
C ALA A 516 2.25 -30.55 -24.69
N GLU A 517 2.17 -31.56 -23.82
CA GLU A 517 1.61 -32.87 -24.15
C GLU A 517 0.10 -33.00 -23.94
N PHE A 518 -0.55 -32.09 -23.21
CA PHE A 518 -1.94 -32.28 -22.77
C PHE A 518 -2.96 -32.28 -23.92
N GLY A 519 -2.64 -31.68 -25.06
CA GLY A 519 -3.47 -31.66 -26.27
C GLY A 519 -4.65 -30.68 -26.22
N LYS A 520 -4.81 -29.94 -25.11
CA LYS A 520 -5.70 -28.79 -24.94
C LYS A 520 -4.92 -27.61 -24.37
N PRO A 521 -5.28 -26.36 -24.68
CA PRO A 521 -4.69 -25.18 -24.04
C PRO A 521 -4.86 -25.23 -22.53
N VAL A 522 -3.75 -25.15 -21.81
CA VAL A 522 -3.69 -24.98 -20.35
C VAL A 522 -2.54 -24.03 -20.05
N SER A 523 -2.74 -23.08 -19.14
CA SER A 523 -1.67 -22.17 -18.72
C SER A 523 -0.73 -22.85 -17.74
N LEU A 524 0.54 -22.44 -17.76
CA LEU A 524 1.51 -22.86 -16.77
C LEU A 524 1.13 -22.33 -15.38
N ALA A 525 0.49 -21.16 -15.31
CA ALA A 525 -0.07 -20.61 -14.08
C ALA A 525 -1.08 -21.55 -13.42
N ASP A 526 -2.02 -22.11 -14.19
CA ASP A 526 -2.95 -23.11 -13.68
C ASP A 526 -2.25 -24.41 -13.31
N LEU A 527 -1.27 -24.87 -14.09
CA LEU A 527 -0.51 -26.08 -13.77
C LEU A 527 0.28 -25.96 -12.47
N ILE A 528 0.90 -24.81 -12.19
CA ILE A 528 1.65 -24.56 -10.94
C ILE A 528 0.71 -24.70 -9.73
N VAL A 529 -0.46 -24.03 -9.76
CA VAL A 529 -1.44 -24.08 -8.66
C VAL A 529 -2.07 -25.47 -8.53
N LEU A 530 -2.40 -26.11 -9.66
CA LEU A 530 -2.93 -27.46 -9.67
C LEU A 530 -1.92 -28.47 -9.12
N ALA A 531 -0.63 -28.28 -9.40
CA ALA A 531 0.43 -29.14 -8.92
C ALA A 531 0.59 -29.06 -7.39
N GLY A 532 0.53 -27.86 -6.80
CA GLY A 532 0.45 -27.71 -5.35
C GLY A 532 -0.75 -28.43 -4.74
N SER A 533 -1.92 -28.36 -5.40
CA SER A 533 -3.12 -29.09 -5.00
C SER A 533 -2.92 -30.61 -5.03
N VAL A 534 -2.27 -31.15 -6.07
CA VAL A 534 -1.88 -32.58 -6.15
C VAL A 534 -0.97 -32.98 -4.99
N GLY A 535 0.02 -32.13 -4.65
CA GLY A 535 0.92 -32.36 -3.52
C GLY A 535 0.16 -32.50 -2.21
N ILE A 536 -0.81 -31.61 -1.96
CA ILE A 536 -1.63 -31.63 -0.73
C ILE A 536 -2.57 -32.82 -0.70
N GLU A 537 -3.26 -33.14 -1.80
CA GLU A 537 -4.16 -34.31 -1.89
C GLU A 537 -3.40 -35.62 -1.66
N LYS A 538 -2.19 -35.73 -2.23
CA LYS A 538 -1.29 -36.86 -1.97
C LYS A 538 -0.91 -36.93 -0.49
N ALA A 539 -0.48 -35.81 0.10
CA ALA A 539 -0.06 -35.77 1.51
C ALA A 539 -1.20 -36.06 2.49
N ALA A 540 -2.43 -35.64 2.16
CA ALA A 540 -3.63 -35.98 2.92
C ALA A 540 -3.95 -37.49 2.82
N LYS A 541 -3.85 -38.07 1.61
CA LYS A 541 -4.03 -39.51 1.41
C LYS A 541 -3.00 -40.33 2.19
N ASP A 542 -1.75 -39.90 2.21
CA ASP A 542 -0.68 -40.53 3.00
C ASP A 542 -0.94 -40.42 4.52
N ALA A 543 -1.73 -39.44 4.96
CA ALA A 543 -2.22 -39.30 6.33
C ALA A 543 -3.47 -40.14 6.64
N GLY A 544 -4.02 -40.85 5.64
CA GLY A 544 -5.28 -41.60 5.76
C GLY A 544 -6.53 -40.74 5.63
N LEU A 545 -6.41 -39.53 5.08
CA LEU A 545 -7.52 -38.60 4.85
C LEU A 545 -7.88 -38.53 3.37
N GLU A 546 -9.16 -38.66 3.05
CA GLU A 546 -9.67 -38.39 1.70
C GLU A 546 -10.10 -36.92 1.61
N LEU A 547 -9.27 -36.11 0.95
CA LEU A 547 -9.54 -34.68 0.73
C LEU A 547 -9.37 -34.33 -0.74
N VAL A 548 -10.24 -33.45 -1.19
CA VAL A 548 -10.13 -32.79 -2.50
C VAL A 548 -9.80 -31.32 -2.22
N VAL A 549 -8.79 -30.81 -2.91
CA VAL A 549 -8.43 -29.40 -2.88
C VAL A 549 -9.19 -28.71 -4.02
N PRO A 550 -10.11 -27.77 -3.71
CA PRO A 550 -10.80 -26.97 -4.72
C PRO A 550 -9.82 -26.26 -5.65
N PHE A 551 -10.08 -26.35 -6.95
CA PHE A 551 -9.29 -25.71 -7.98
C PHE A 551 -10.21 -25.07 -9.02
N THR A 552 -9.95 -23.81 -9.36
CA THR A 552 -10.68 -23.08 -10.40
C THR A 552 -9.67 -22.67 -11.49
N PRO A 553 -9.81 -23.16 -12.73
CA PRO A 553 -8.93 -22.77 -13.83
C PRO A 553 -9.21 -21.33 -14.30
N GLY A 554 -8.42 -20.85 -15.26
CA GLY A 554 -8.61 -19.54 -15.90
C GLY A 554 -7.47 -18.56 -15.65
N ARG A 555 -6.38 -18.98 -15.02
CA ARG A 555 -5.15 -18.16 -15.01
C ARG A 555 -4.54 -18.13 -16.40
N ALA A 556 -3.82 -17.07 -16.72
CA ALA A 556 -3.07 -16.95 -17.97
C ALA A 556 -1.56 -16.80 -17.70
N ASP A 557 -0.76 -16.89 -18.75
CA ASP A 557 0.70 -16.80 -18.68
C ASP A 557 1.17 -15.43 -19.21
N ALA A 558 1.69 -14.56 -18.34
CA ALA A 558 2.22 -13.25 -18.70
C ALA A 558 3.55 -13.37 -19.45
N THR A 559 3.91 -12.38 -20.28
CA THR A 559 5.18 -12.36 -21.01
C THR A 559 6.26 -11.53 -20.30
N VAL A 560 7.49 -11.56 -20.83
CA VAL A 560 8.60 -10.72 -20.36
C VAL A 560 8.27 -9.24 -20.57
N GLU A 561 7.66 -8.88 -21.69
CA GLU A 561 7.26 -7.51 -22.02
C GLU A 561 6.15 -6.99 -21.10
N GLN A 562 5.38 -7.89 -20.49
CA GLN A 562 4.34 -7.59 -19.51
C GLN A 562 4.84 -7.64 -18.05
N THR A 563 6.16 -7.75 -17.85
CA THR A 563 6.78 -7.90 -16.53
C THR A 563 7.97 -6.96 -16.41
N ASP A 564 7.74 -5.78 -15.81
CA ASP A 564 8.84 -4.87 -15.48
C ASP A 564 9.62 -5.40 -14.28
N ALA A 565 10.80 -5.95 -14.54
CA ALA A 565 11.62 -6.59 -13.52
C ALA A 565 11.97 -5.65 -12.34
N ALA A 566 12.16 -4.35 -12.59
CA ALA A 566 12.45 -3.38 -11.53
C ALA A 566 11.23 -3.19 -10.61
N SER A 567 10.03 -3.16 -11.19
CA SER A 567 8.78 -3.06 -10.42
C SER A 567 8.45 -4.31 -9.59
N PHE A 568 8.97 -5.48 -9.98
CA PHE A 568 8.78 -6.75 -9.25
C PHE A 568 9.80 -6.96 -8.14
N ALA A 569 10.94 -6.27 -8.14
CA ALA A 569 11.98 -6.42 -7.12
C ALA A 569 11.46 -6.17 -5.68
N PRO A 570 10.59 -5.18 -5.39
CA PRO A 570 9.99 -5.00 -4.07
C PRO A 570 9.11 -6.17 -3.58
N LEU A 571 8.71 -7.09 -4.46
CA LEU A 571 7.93 -8.27 -4.08
C LEU A 571 8.82 -9.45 -3.66
N GLU A 572 10.15 -9.35 -3.77
CA GLU A 572 11.08 -10.38 -3.33
C GLU A 572 11.04 -10.49 -1.80
N PRO A 573 10.57 -11.63 -1.23
CA PRO A 573 10.56 -11.78 0.22
C PRO A 573 12.00 -12.04 0.70
N THR A 574 12.52 -11.11 1.48
CA THR A 574 13.80 -11.28 2.21
C THR A 574 13.62 -12.01 3.54
N ALA A 575 12.36 -12.15 4.00
CA ALA A 575 11.94 -13.06 5.06
C ALA A 575 10.63 -13.74 4.64
N ASP A 576 10.55 -15.06 4.79
CA ASP A 576 9.32 -15.83 4.55
C ASP A 576 9.17 -16.90 5.62
N GLY A 577 8.38 -16.59 6.66
CA GLY A 577 8.13 -17.50 7.76
C GLY A 577 7.36 -18.77 7.35
N PHE A 578 6.61 -18.74 6.25
CA PHE A 578 5.90 -19.92 5.75
C PHE A 578 6.85 -20.95 5.13
N ARG A 579 7.98 -20.49 4.56
CA ARG A 579 9.08 -21.34 4.04
C ARG A 579 10.31 -21.41 4.96
N ASN A 580 10.22 -20.82 6.16
CA ASN A 580 11.31 -20.68 7.13
C ASN A 580 12.59 -20.04 6.56
N TYR A 581 12.41 -19.10 5.63
CA TYR A 581 13.49 -18.41 4.93
C TYR A 581 13.80 -17.06 5.58
N TRP A 582 15.09 -16.74 5.67
CA TRP A 582 15.58 -15.48 6.20
C TRP A 582 16.86 -15.07 5.49
N SER A 583 16.91 -13.85 4.96
CA SER A 583 18.11 -13.30 4.32
C SER A 583 18.33 -11.84 4.67
N GLY A 584 19.61 -11.46 4.73
CA GLY A 584 20.01 -10.08 5.01
C GLY A 584 19.64 -9.58 6.40
N ARG A 585 19.79 -8.27 6.58
CA ARG A 585 19.38 -7.58 7.80
C ARG A 585 17.93 -7.15 7.65
N GLN A 586 17.12 -7.42 8.67
CA GLN A 586 15.71 -7.05 8.71
C GLN A 586 15.45 -6.00 9.80
N ARG A 587 14.44 -5.18 9.56
CA ARG A 587 13.93 -4.21 10.56
C ARG A 587 13.10 -4.92 11.63
N LEU A 588 12.21 -5.80 11.19
CA LEU A 588 11.33 -6.59 12.04
C LEU A 588 12.04 -7.89 12.48
N SER A 589 11.65 -8.44 13.62
CA SER A 589 12.01 -9.81 14.02
C SER A 589 11.37 -10.86 13.09
N PRO A 590 11.84 -12.12 13.09
CA PRO A 590 11.27 -13.16 12.23
C PRO A 590 9.76 -13.39 12.40
N GLU A 591 9.26 -13.38 13.63
CA GLU A 591 7.84 -13.54 13.92
C GLU A 591 7.00 -12.30 13.57
N GLU A 592 7.56 -11.10 13.67
CA GLU A 592 6.90 -9.88 13.20
C GLU A 592 6.81 -9.85 11.67
N ASN A 593 7.85 -10.29 10.95
CA ASN A 593 7.79 -10.46 9.49
C ASN A 593 6.75 -11.51 9.07
N LEU A 594 6.59 -12.60 9.84
CA LEU A 594 5.54 -13.58 9.58
C LEU A 594 4.14 -12.94 9.68
N VAL A 595 3.89 -12.16 10.74
CA VAL A 595 2.61 -11.47 10.92
C VAL A 595 2.39 -10.40 9.86
N ASP A 596 3.41 -9.61 9.53
CA ASP A 596 3.35 -8.61 8.45
C ASP A 596 3.00 -9.28 7.10
N ARG A 597 3.65 -10.41 6.79
CA ARG A 597 3.37 -11.18 5.57
C ARG A 597 1.98 -11.80 5.59
N ALA A 598 1.52 -12.30 6.74
CA ALA A 598 0.17 -12.83 6.89
C ALA A 598 -0.89 -11.74 6.66
N GLN A 599 -0.65 -10.52 7.14
CA GLN A 599 -1.52 -9.38 6.90
C GLN A 599 -1.58 -9.03 5.41
N LEU A 600 -0.43 -8.98 4.71
CA LEU A 600 -0.41 -8.75 3.27
C LEU A 600 -1.16 -9.83 2.48
N LEU A 601 -1.19 -11.08 2.96
CA LEU A 601 -1.94 -12.17 2.34
C LEU A 601 -3.43 -12.18 2.73
N GLY A 602 -3.88 -11.22 3.54
CA GLY A 602 -5.26 -11.15 4.05
C GLY A 602 -5.62 -12.29 5.00
N LEU A 603 -4.64 -12.89 5.67
CA LEU A 603 -4.83 -14.03 6.57
C LEU A 603 -5.21 -13.58 7.98
N THR A 604 -6.10 -14.34 8.60
CA THR A 604 -6.38 -14.26 10.04
C THR A 604 -5.32 -15.01 10.83
N ALA A 605 -5.20 -14.76 12.13
CA ALA A 605 -4.27 -15.49 12.99
C ALA A 605 -4.48 -17.03 12.96
N PRO A 606 -5.72 -17.59 12.97
CA PRO A 606 -5.95 -19.03 12.78
C PRO A 606 -5.50 -19.56 11.41
N GLU A 607 -5.72 -18.82 10.32
CA GLU A 607 -5.28 -19.22 8.97
C GLU A 607 -3.76 -19.21 8.85
N MET A 608 -3.08 -18.18 9.37
CA MET A 608 -1.63 -18.13 9.47
C MET A 608 -1.10 -19.33 10.27
N THR A 609 -1.70 -19.62 11.43
CA THR A 609 -1.30 -20.74 12.29
C THR A 609 -1.38 -22.07 11.54
N VAL A 610 -2.54 -22.40 10.95
CA VAL A 610 -2.72 -23.68 10.27
C VAL A 610 -1.79 -23.83 9.06
N LEU A 611 -1.57 -22.74 8.31
CA LEU A 611 -0.66 -22.72 7.16
C LEU A 611 0.78 -23.00 7.58
N VAL A 612 1.30 -22.35 8.63
CA VAL A 612 2.67 -22.63 9.12
C VAL A 612 2.79 -24.10 9.53
N GLY A 613 1.87 -24.62 10.34
CA GLY A 613 1.93 -26.01 10.80
C GLY A 613 1.90 -27.02 9.65
N GLY A 614 1.02 -26.82 8.66
CA GLY A 614 0.94 -27.70 7.49
C GLY A 614 2.15 -27.59 6.58
N LEU A 615 2.61 -26.38 6.26
CA LEU A 615 3.80 -26.19 5.42
C LEU A 615 5.05 -26.80 6.05
N ARG A 616 5.18 -26.81 7.38
CA ARG A 616 6.24 -27.56 8.08
C ARG A 616 6.11 -29.06 7.90
N ALA A 617 4.93 -29.64 8.10
CA ALA A 617 4.70 -31.07 7.90
C ALA A 617 4.98 -31.52 6.45
N LEU A 618 4.67 -30.65 5.48
CA LEU A 618 4.90 -30.86 4.05
C LEU A 618 6.34 -30.53 3.60
N LYS A 619 7.21 -30.08 4.51
CA LYS A 619 8.57 -29.64 4.24
C LYS A 619 8.64 -28.57 3.15
N ALA A 620 7.73 -27.60 3.17
CA ALA A 620 7.77 -26.50 2.20
C ALA A 620 8.88 -25.49 2.56
N GLY A 621 9.82 -25.27 1.64
CA GLY A 621 10.94 -24.33 1.82
C GLY A 621 12.22 -24.91 2.44
N GLN A 622 13.20 -24.03 2.63
CA GLN A 622 14.52 -24.31 3.19
C GLN A 622 15.03 -23.10 3.99
N PRO A 623 15.84 -23.32 5.06
CA PRO A 623 16.22 -24.61 5.64
C PRO A 623 15.06 -25.33 6.35
N GLN A 624 15.18 -26.64 6.56
CA GLN A 624 14.14 -27.50 7.15
C GLN A 624 14.00 -27.41 8.69
N HIS A 625 14.16 -26.22 9.28
CA HIS A 625 13.82 -25.99 10.68
C HIS A 625 12.30 -26.06 10.88
N GLY A 626 11.86 -26.52 12.05
CA GLY A 626 10.43 -26.61 12.40
C GLY A 626 9.70 -27.80 11.78
N VAL A 627 10.36 -28.70 11.05
CA VAL A 627 9.78 -29.97 10.58
C VAL A 627 9.67 -30.94 11.77
N LEU A 628 8.72 -30.68 12.66
CA LEU A 628 8.50 -31.44 13.90
C LEU A 628 7.61 -32.65 13.61
N THR A 629 8.07 -33.56 12.74
CA THR A 629 7.36 -34.79 12.38
C THR A 629 8.34 -35.89 11.99
N ASN A 630 7.97 -37.14 12.24
CA ASN A 630 8.67 -38.33 11.74
C ASN A 630 8.08 -38.88 10.43
N ARG A 631 7.04 -38.23 9.90
CA ARG A 631 6.36 -38.58 8.66
C ARG A 631 6.30 -37.34 7.76
N PRO A 632 7.47 -36.81 7.33
CA PRO A 632 7.47 -35.66 6.43
C PRO A 632 6.69 -35.93 5.15
N GLU A 633 6.19 -34.87 4.51
CA GLU A 633 5.35 -34.95 3.32
C GLU A 633 3.99 -35.64 3.55
N THR A 634 3.58 -35.77 4.81
CA THR A 634 2.24 -36.23 5.23
C THR A 634 1.50 -35.07 5.89
N LEU A 635 0.28 -34.76 5.43
CA LEU A 635 -0.51 -33.66 5.98
C LEU A 635 -1.07 -34.05 7.36
N SER A 636 -0.36 -33.64 8.41
CA SER A 636 -0.67 -33.97 9.80
C SER A 636 -0.49 -32.77 10.72
N ASN A 637 -1.14 -32.81 11.87
CA ASN A 637 -1.00 -31.81 12.92
C ASN A 637 0.25 -32.05 13.81
N ASP A 638 1.18 -32.92 13.38
CA ASP A 638 2.38 -33.31 14.11
C ASP A 638 3.21 -32.09 14.58
N PHE A 639 3.26 -31.00 13.79
CA PHE A 639 3.93 -29.77 14.17
C PHE A 639 3.48 -29.27 15.55
N PHE A 640 2.16 -29.14 15.75
CA PHE A 640 1.60 -28.61 16.99
C PHE A 640 1.72 -29.61 18.14
N VAL A 641 1.46 -30.89 17.87
CA VAL A 641 1.59 -31.96 18.88
C VAL A 641 3.02 -31.99 19.44
N ASN A 642 4.03 -31.97 18.57
CA ASN A 642 5.43 -32.05 18.97
C ASN A 642 5.96 -30.72 19.53
N LEU A 643 5.46 -29.57 19.07
CA LEU A 643 5.81 -28.26 19.63
C LEU A 643 5.37 -28.13 21.09
N LEU A 644 4.16 -28.61 21.40
CA LEU A 644 3.53 -28.50 22.72
C LEU A 644 3.88 -29.64 23.67
N ASP A 645 4.60 -30.66 23.20
CA ASP A 645 5.09 -31.77 24.02
C ASP A 645 6.09 -31.27 25.08
N MET A 646 5.67 -31.32 26.35
CA MET A 646 6.51 -30.95 27.49
C MET A 646 7.67 -31.91 27.74
N GLY A 647 7.66 -33.11 27.15
CA GLY A 647 8.84 -33.99 27.08
C GLY A 647 10.01 -33.35 26.33
N THR A 648 9.76 -32.35 25.49
CA THR A 648 10.79 -31.56 24.80
C THR A 648 11.14 -30.30 25.60
N LYS A 649 12.44 -29.99 25.73
CA LYS A 649 12.96 -28.73 26.26
C LYS A 649 13.67 -27.96 25.15
N TRP A 650 13.26 -26.71 24.93
CA TRP A 650 13.87 -25.82 23.94
C TRP A 650 14.98 -24.97 24.56
N ARG A 651 16.09 -24.80 23.82
CA ARG A 651 17.19 -23.89 24.16
C ARG A 651 17.74 -23.23 22.88
N PRO A 652 18.30 -22.02 22.95
CA PRO A 652 19.04 -21.44 21.82
C PRO A 652 20.17 -22.39 21.38
N ALA A 653 20.32 -22.55 20.07
CA ALA A 653 21.39 -23.32 19.44
C ALA A 653 22.49 -22.41 18.85
N SER A 654 22.23 -21.10 18.78
CA SER A 654 23.14 -20.05 18.32
C SER A 654 23.12 -18.85 19.27
N GLU A 655 24.20 -18.06 19.27
CA GLU A 655 24.32 -16.86 20.14
C GLU A 655 23.33 -15.75 19.76
N ASP A 656 23.01 -15.62 18.48
CA ASP A 656 22.03 -14.67 17.94
C ASP A 656 20.57 -15.12 18.14
N HIS A 657 20.35 -16.31 18.73
CA HIS A 657 19.04 -16.91 18.96
C HIS A 657 18.20 -17.04 17.68
N SER A 658 18.84 -17.20 16.52
CA SER A 658 18.16 -17.45 15.24
C SER A 658 17.68 -18.90 15.12
N VAL A 659 18.41 -19.85 15.72
CA VAL A 659 18.06 -21.27 15.74
C VAL A 659 17.97 -21.79 17.18
N TYR A 660 17.03 -22.69 17.41
CA TYR A 660 16.76 -23.34 18.68
C TYR A 660 16.86 -24.86 18.52
N GLN A 661 17.34 -25.53 19.56
CA GLN A 661 17.40 -26.98 19.66
C GLN A 661 16.36 -27.45 20.68
N GLY A 662 15.50 -28.36 20.25
CA GLY A 662 14.62 -29.13 21.12
C GLY A 662 15.31 -30.43 21.53
N VAL A 663 15.54 -30.62 22.83
CA VAL A 663 16.11 -31.85 23.39
C VAL A 663 15.07 -32.60 24.21
N ASP A 664 15.19 -33.92 24.29
CA ASP A 664 14.45 -34.69 25.29
C ASP A 664 14.81 -34.19 26.69
N ARG A 665 13.80 -33.96 27.53
CA ARG A 665 13.98 -33.35 28.86
C ARG A 665 14.69 -34.28 29.84
N VAL A 666 14.60 -35.61 29.65
CA VAL A 666 15.19 -36.61 30.54
C VAL A 666 16.57 -37.01 30.05
N THR A 667 16.70 -37.38 28.77
CA THR A 667 17.97 -37.90 28.22
C THR A 667 18.91 -36.79 27.75
N GLY A 668 18.37 -35.61 27.42
CA GLY A 668 19.12 -34.51 26.81
C GLY A 668 19.44 -34.74 25.32
N GLU A 669 18.93 -35.81 24.71
CA GLU A 669 19.17 -36.13 23.30
C GLU A 669 18.48 -35.11 22.38
N PRO A 670 19.16 -34.62 21.32
CA PRO A 670 18.53 -33.75 20.33
C PRO A 670 17.36 -34.45 19.62
N LYS A 671 16.18 -33.81 19.63
CA LYS A 671 14.99 -34.26 18.90
C LYS A 671 14.74 -33.40 17.67
N TRP A 672 14.79 -32.08 17.83
CA TRP A 672 14.30 -31.13 16.83
C TRP A 672 15.18 -29.88 16.72
N THR A 673 15.06 -29.18 15.59
CA THR A 673 15.53 -27.80 15.44
C THR A 673 14.38 -26.91 14.96
N ALA A 674 14.40 -25.65 15.35
CA ALA A 674 13.34 -24.69 15.10
C ALA A 674 13.92 -23.27 15.03
N THR A 675 13.21 -22.35 14.39
CA THR A 675 13.48 -20.91 14.44
C THR A 675 12.47 -20.20 15.34
N ARG A 676 12.62 -18.88 15.47
CA ARG A 676 11.63 -18.04 16.17
C ARG A 676 10.23 -18.14 15.57
N VAL A 677 10.14 -18.26 14.24
CA VAL A 677 8.89 -18.41 13.50
C VAL A 677 8.14 -19.68 13.90
N ASP A 678 8.87 -20.73 14.25
CA ASP A 678 8.27 -21.99 14.71
C ASP A 678 7.85 -21.90 16.18
N LEU A 679 8.74 -21.39 17.03
CA LEU A 679 8.54 -21.38 18.49
C LEU A 679 7.55 -20.32 18.97
N ILE A 680 7.26 -19.28 18.17
CA ILE A 680 6.31 -18.24 18.55
C ILE A 680 4.91 -18.83 18.83
N PHE A 681 4.54 -19.90 18.13
CA PHE A 681 3.28 -20.64 18.32
C PHE A 681 3.25 -21.43 19.64
N GLY A 682 4.38 -21.64 20.31
CA GLY A 682 4.43 -22.22 21.66
C GLY A 682 4.58 -21.17 22.76
N SER A 683 4.82 -19.91 22.40
CA SER A 683 5.24 -18.81 23.29
C SER A 683 4.20 -17.71 23.42
N HIS A 684 3.77 -17.11 22.30
CA HIS A 684 2.77 -16.04 22.32
C HIS A 684 1.42 -16.58 22.77
N SER A 685 0.81 -16.02 23.82
CA SER A 685 -0.35 -16.62 24.50
C SER A 685 -1.55 -16.87 23.57
N GLN A 686 -1.84 -15.95 22.65
CA GLN A 686 -2.91 -16.16 21.67
C GLN A 686 -2.55 -17.19 20.60
N LEU A 687 -1.32 -17.18 20.07
CA LEU A 687 -0.91 -18.15 19.05
C LEU A 687 -0.82 -19.56 19.63
N ARG A 688 -0.39 -19.66 20.89
CA ARG A 688 -0.38 -20.91 21.65
C ARG A 688 -1.78 -21.48 21.83
N ALA A 689 -2.76 -20.64 22.17
CA ALA A 689 -4.14 -21.10 22.26
C ALA A 689 -4.66 -21.65 20.90
N LEU A 690 -4.26 -21.05 19.78
CA LEU A 690 -4.58 -21.57 18.44
C LEU A 690 -3.83 -22.87 18.12
N ALA A 691 -2.55 -22.96 18.49
CA ALA A 691 -1.75 -24.18 18.35
C ALA A 691 -2.32 -25.33 19.20
N GLU A 692 -2.84 -25.04 20.39
CA GLU A 692 -3.49 -26.02 21.26
C GLU A 692 -4.74 -26.63 20.61
N VAL A 693 -5.55 -25.84 19.88
CA VAL A 693 -6.67 -26.38 19.10
C VAL A 693 -6.19 -27.41 18.08
N TYR A 694 -5.18 -27.07 17.28
CA TYR A 694 -4.67 -28.00 16.27
C TYR A 694 -3.81 -29.13 16.86
N GLY A 695 -3.31 -29.00 18.08
CA GLY A 695 -2.57 -30.03 18.81
C GLY A 695 -3.43 -31.07 19.54
N GLN A 696 -4.76 -30.91 19.53
CA GLN A 696 -5.69 -31.86 20.14
C GLN A 696 -5.72 -33.21 19.39
N SER A 697 -6.04 -34.29 20.11
CA SER A 697 -6.11 -35.65 19.55
C SER A 697 -7.23 -35.85 18.54
N ASP A 698 -8.28 -35.02 18.56
CA ASP A 698 -9.42 -35.03 17.65
C ASP A 698 -9.31 -33.98 16.52
N ALA A 699 -8.20 -33.24 16.45
CA ALA A 699 -8.04 -32.13 15.51
C ALA A 699 -7.53 -32.53 14.11
N SER A 700 -7.15 -33.78 13.87
CA SER A 700 -6.49 -34.18 12.61
C SER A 700 -7.30 -33.83 11.35
N GLU A 701 -8.60 -34.17 11.33
CA GLU A 701 -9.47 -33.85 10.20
C GLU A 701 -9.75 -32.35 10.08
N LYS A 702 -10.01 -31.68 11.22
CA LYS A 702 -10.21 -30.23 11.27
C LYS A 702 -9.00 -29.47 10.74
N PHE A 703 -7.80 -29.83 11.21
CA PHE A 703 -6.53 -29.25 10.78
C PHE A 703 -6.38 -29.36 9.25
N ALA A 704 -6.63 -30.54 8.68
CA ALA A 704 -6.46 -30.74 7.25
C ALA A 704 -7.49 -29.94 6.43
N ARG A 705 -8.74 -29.85 6.88
CA ARG A 705 -9.78 -29.02 6.22
C ARG A 705 -9.46 -27.54 6.29
N ASP A 706 -9.06 -27.05 7.47
CA ASP A 706 -8.70 -25.64 7.67
C ASP A 706 -7.42 -25.27 6.90
N PHE A 707 -6.45 -26.17 6.83
CA PHE A 707 -5.25 -26.00 6.00
C PHE A 707 -5.62 -25.87 4.52
N VAL A 708 -6.48 -26.76 4.00
CA VAL A 708 -6.95 -26.69 2.59
C VAL A 708 -7.72 -25.39 2.34
N ALA A 709 -8.57 -24.96 3.25
CA ALA A 709 -9.32 -23.70 3.10
C ALA A 709 -8.37 -22.49 3.04
N ALA A 710 -7.40 -22.40 3.96
CA ALA A 710 -6.41 -21.33 3.97
C ALA A 710 -5.47 -21.39 2.74
N TRP A 711 -5.09 -22.58 2.29
CA TRP A 711 -4.32 -22.78 1.06
C TRP A 711 -5.06 -22.25 -0.16
N VAL A 712 -6.32 -22.65 -0.35
CA VAL A 712 -7.15 -22.22 -1.49
C VAL A 712 -7.35 -20.71 -1.48
N LYS A 713 -7.53 -20.10 -0.30
CA LYS A 713 -7.59 -18.64 -0.14
C LYS A 713 -6.35 -17.96 -0.71
N VAL A 714 -5.15 -18.41 -0.34
CA VAL A 714 -3.88 -17.85 -0.85
C VAL A 714 -3.72 -18.09 -2.35
N MET A 715 -4.04 -19.30 -2.84
CA MET A 715 -3.93 -19.62 -4.27
C MET A 715 -4.87 -18.78 -5.14
N ASN A 716 -5.97 -18.27 -4.57
CA ASN A 716 -6.97 -17.47 -5.28
C ASN A 716 -6.93 -15.97 -4.92
N ALA A 717 -5.91 -15.50 -4.18
CA ALA A 717 -5.85 -14.13 -3.71
C ALA A 717 -5.83 -13.08 -4.84
N ASP A 718 -5.34 -13.47 -6.03
CA ASP A 718 -5.27 -12.63 -7.23
C ASP A 718 -6.36 -12.92 -8.29
N ARG A 719 -7.35 -13.77 -7.96
CA ARG A 719 -8.40 -14.21 -8.89
C ARG A 719 -9.56 -13.24 -8.98
N PHE A 720 -9.22 -11.98 -9.27
CA PHE A 720 -10.19 -10.90 -9.48
C PHE A 720 -11.05 -11.10 -10.73
N ASP A 721 -10.65 -11.98 -11.65
CA ASP A 721 -11.45 -12.41 -12.79
C ASP A 721 -12.69 -13.23 -12.39
N LEU A 722 -12.72 -13.76 -11.18
CA LEU A 722 -13.84 -14.53 -10.62
C LEU A 722 -14.74 -13.71 -9.69
N ALA A 723 -14.30 -12.51 -9.29
CA ALA A 723 -14.86 -11.71 -8.19
C ALA A 723 -16.01 -10.78 -8.61
#